data_AF-A0A8T6NE35-F1
#
_entry.id   AF-A0A8T6NE35-F1
#
_cell.length_a   1.000
_cell.length_b   1.000
_cell.length_c   1.000
_cell.angle_alpha   90.00
_cell.angle_beta   90.00
_cell.angle_gamma   90.00
#
_symmetry.space_group_name_H-M   'P 1'
#
loop_
_entity.id
_entity.type
_entity.pdbx_description
1 polymer ?
#
loop_
_entity_poly.entity_id
_entity_poly.type
_entity_poly.pdbx_seq_one_letter_code
_entity_poly.pdbx_strand_id
1 'polypeptide(L)'
;VGITLDSPSGQNAVEGNVQFEGEYETVNGGTLQWRIGKEDWVDERTYAGSGGTKDMFNFIWDSTQYPDGEYRISLRFVSSTGIRSEEVRLTMEIDNQPPAPDLMFRSGITVSEWGIPLSETYVNSFVDVSAEIRNDGDQSATNVVVYLLEEGTRKYELNIPTIDSGDIVDVTLYWNPLTVGKREISIALDPGDAILEIDETNNDQSIEFDVIQRPEGVDLAFSNGAFTTTPTIPRPGEQFQINARVDNLGSSAAEGIEAQLHLFTERGWELTSSTTIPRIEGGSDSTVSFAQTKEESGALKFRISLSGPVLSDIDWSNNQAEWSILIEKSTVSGGRALNFQTGETPVDVIDLDAEGIVVTSKDGGLALYRLNSNKGMTACSNMLEEKWSGDFVSASTSDGIAHIVWTRRFLDTSGYLKQTVSYSTIDSSCEMRPIQDLMDPILLSDGKYWGIDIDVDDTKLLVAGYHRDFLTGGTYQDLTSIFILEADAPTSSNDWRLTPNAISDIDVVAGYTDPIQIEYGEEYGHILYQSMRNDTTGLNRLGLWYAHGDIKQSSWTYKKAVGDHASLPQMKVNTVDDEDRLVVAWKEGSGSNSELITRIVDDTFSTISNSSMQISARGLSQIVFSETSRGVQIMHDMVGSGGPQVHYGMINSENPWMAISNRISDGWLHSVSRSPDSGEAVIIHTSTQGWVIRAVIDDSKPNTGAIDILEELRFQLGLDEGSFNILVGGIAIAVLLLCTIVLGVMSTRAVRWMGGRRRKTAQGVVMLEDDVVDVIDDDDIPVETIDTSSIVEVVGADLETTSQRQDRRQRRANQQEVAQMSPDAPNLTPPPVNQGMIAEPIPPMGDRPPLPGLPPMNKPVVCPECGSRFDVAFELKMTRCPICALRIDL
;
A
#
# COMPACT_ATOMS: atom_id res chain seq x y z
N VAL A 1 15.09 28.08 67.39
CA VAL A 1 14.77 26.64 67.24
C VAL A 1 14.91 26.33 65.77
N GLY A 2 15.85 25.45 65.42
CA GLY A 2 16.19 25.11 64.05
C GLY A 2 16.37 23.62 63.89
N ILE A 3 16.32 23.15 62.65
CA ILE A 3 16.55 21.75 62.26
C ILE A 3 17.13 21.76 60.85
N THR A 4 18.12 20.91 60.60
CA THR A 4 18.63 20.57 59.25
C THR A 4 18.46 19.07 59.03
N LEU A 5 18.52 18.62 57.78
CA LEU A 5 18.50 17.20 57.43
C LEU A 5 19.71 16.92 56.56
N ASP A 6 20.51 15.94 56.96
CA ASP A 6 21.75 15.54 56.29
C ASP A 6 21.57 14.19 55.55
N SER A 7 20.65 13.34 56.04
CA SER A 7 20.23 12.08 55.40
C SER A 7 18.74 11.81 55.71
N PRO A 8 17.95 11.22 54.79
CA PRO A 8 18.28 10.93 53.39
C PRO A 8 18.25 12.19 52.51
N SER A 9 18.92 12.15 51.34
CA SER A 9 19.09 13.30 50.45
C SER A 9 17.88 13.62 49.56
N GLY A 10 16.93 12.69 49.40
CA GLY A 10 15.78 12.83 48.51
C GLY A 10 16.13 12.85 47.01
N GLN A 11 17.31 12.35 46.62
CA GLN A 11 17.75 12.24 45.22
C GLN A 11 17.68 10.81 44.66
N ASN A 12 17.52 9.82 45.54
CA ASN A 12 17.38 8.41 45.22
C ASN A 12 16.06 7.92 45.83
N ALA A 13 15.48 6.86 45.26
CA ALA A 13 14.42 6.10 45.90
C ALA A 13 14.88 5.45 47.22
N VAL A 14 13.93 5.03 48.06
CA VAL A 14 14.21 4.37 49.34
C VAL A 14 13.39 3.09 49.54
N GLU A 15 14.07 2.05 50.01
CA GLU A 15 13.54 0.74 50.37
C GLU A 15 13.63 0.50 51.89
N GLY A 16 12.70 -0.27 52.45
CA GLY A 16 12.84 -0.86 53.79
C GLY A 16 12.99 0.13 54.96
N ASN A 17 14.17 0.14 55.59
CA ASN A 17 14.44 0.89 56.82
C ASN A 17 15.32 2.12 56.54
N VAL A 18 14.69 3.29 56.45
CA VAL A 18 15.31 4.54 56.04
C VAL A 18 15.85 5.31 57.25
N GLN A 19 17.14 5.67 57.22
CA GLN A 19 17.81 6.36 58.33
C GLN A 19 17.79 7.89 58.14
N PHE A 20 17.01 8.57 58.99
CA PHE A 20 16.88 10.02 59.04
C PHE A 20 17.87 10.62 60.05
N GLU A 21 18.72 11.54 59.62
CA GLU A 21 19.77 12.18 60.43
C GLU A 21 19.91 13.68 60.12
N GLY A 22 20.29 14.47 61.13
CA GLY A 22 20.61 15.88 60.97
C GLY A 22 20.89 16.60 62.29
N GLU A 23 21.15 17.91 62.23
CA GLU A 23 21.32 18.74 63.43
C GLU A 23 19.98 19.36 63.88
N TYR A 24 19.78 19.51 65.19
CA TYR A 24 18.73 20.36 65.75
C TYR A 24 19.32 21.40 66.71
N GLU A 25 18.67 22.57 66.79
CA GLU A 25 18.97 23.62 67.77
C GLU A 25 17.70 23.97 68.54
N THR A 26 17.72 23.88 69.87
CA THR A 26 16.55 24.18 70.72
C THR A 26 16.94 24.92 72.02
N VAL A 27 15.93 25.41 72.73
CA VAL A 27 16.05 26.00 74.07
C VAL A 27 15.19 25.19 75.04
N ASN A 28 15.81 24.68 76.10
CA ASN A 28 15.21 23.80 77.12
C ASN A 28 14.66 22.47 76.57
N GLY A 29 15.34 21.87 75.59
CA GLY A 29 14.89 20.61 74.96
C GLY A 29 13.68 20.79 74.03
N GLY A 30 13.05 19.69 73.65
CA GLY A 30 11.88 19.66 72.75
C GLY A 30 11.69 18.33 72.04
N THR A 31 10.71 18.26 71.15
CA THR A 31 10.30 17.04 70.44
C THR A 31 10.51 17.21 68.94
N LEU A 32 11.18 16.23 68.33
CA LEU A 32 11.24 16.04 66.89
C LEU A 32 9.88 15.49 66.43
N GLN A 33 9.30 16.12 65.41
CA GLN A 33 8.05 15.70 64.81
C GLN A 33 8.20 15.55 63.30
N TRP A 34 7.54 14.53 62.73
CA TRP A 34 7.40 14.37 61.28
C TRP A 34 5.93 14.20 60.87
N ARG A 35 5.66 14.32 59.57
CA ARG A 35 4.38 13.94 58.92
C ARG A 35 4.63 13.63 57.45
N ILE A 36 3.67 12.98 56.81
CA ILE A 36 3.65 12.77 55.35
C ILE A 36 2.54 13.63 54.74
N GLY A 37 2.83 14.29 53.60
CA GLY A 37 1.87 15.08 52.83
C GLY A 37 1.11 16.15 53.63
N LYS A 38 -0.13 15.83 54.00
CA LYS A 38 -1.06 16.71 54.76
C LYS A 38 -1.52 16.09 56.08
N GLU A 39 -0.95 14.98 56.50
CA GLU A 39 -1.33 14.24 57.70
C GLU A 39 -1.03 15.01 58.99
N ASP A 40 -1.58 14.50 60.11
CA ASP A 40 -1.23 14.96 61.45
C ASP A 40 0.24 14.67 61.78
N TRP A 41 0.76 15.39 62.77
CA TRP A 41 2.16 15.31 63.15
C TRP A 41 2.42 14.21 64.19
N VAL A 42 3.33 13.31 63.86
CA VAL A 42 3.80 12.22 64.73
C VAL A 42 4.92 12.75 65.65
N ASP A 43 4.83 12.46 66.94
CA ASP A 43 5.91 12.71 67.91
C ASP A 43 6.93 11.55 67.87
N GLU A 44 8.10 11.80 67.29
CA GLU A 44 9.14 10.78 67.08
C GLU A 44 10.01 10.60 68.32
N ARG A 45 10.72 11.67 68.72
CA ARG A 45 11.70 11.61 69.81
C ARG A 45 11.76 12.92 70.58
N THR A 46 11.67 12.81 71.91
CA THR A 46 11.75 13.97 72.83
C THR A 46 13.12 14.04 73.48
N TYR A 47 13.76 15.20 73.34
CA TYR A 47 15.09 15.54 73.83
C TYR A 47 15.00 16.45 75.06
N ALA A 48 15.60 16.04 76.17
CA ALA A 48 15.67 16.84 77.40
C ALA A 48 16.92 17.72 77.41
N GLY A 49 16.79 18.99 77.81
CA GLY A 49 17.91 19.92 77.90
C GLY A 49 17.59 21.16 78.73
N SER A 50 18.61 21.96 79.06
CA SER A 50 18.46 23.20 79.85
C SER A 50 19.37 24.30 79.29
N GLY A 51 18.80 25.46 78.95
CA GLY A 51 19.48 26.49 78.16
C GLY A 51 19.41 26.19 76.66
N GLY A 52 20.28 26.82 75.87
CA GLY A 52 20.43 26.53 74.44
C GLY A 52 21.22 25.23 74.23
N THR A 53 20.76 24.39 73.31
CA THR A 53 21.40 23.11 72.96
C THR A 53 21.38 22.93 71.46
N LYS A 54 22.52 22.57 70.88
CA LYS A 54 22.66 22.08 69.50
C LYS A 54 23.28 20.69 69.55
N ASP A 55 22.66 19.73 68.88
CA ASP A 55 23.06 18.32 68.91
C ASP A 55 22.49 17.59 67.66
N MET A 56 22.88 16.33 67.45
CA MET A 56 22.36 15.49 66.36
C MET A 56 21.02 14.83 66.74
N PHE A 57 20.13 14.67 65.76
CA PHE A 57 19.07 13.68 65.82
C PHE A 57 19.35 12.50 64.88
N ASN A 58 18.83 11.33 65.25
CA ASN A 58 18.65 10.22 64.35
C ASN A 58 17.36 9.46 64.69
N PHE A 59 16.73 8.88 63.68
CA PHE A 59 15.68 7.86 63.81
C PHE A 59 15.65 6.97 62.56
N ILE A 60 14.93 5.85 62.65
CA ILE A 60 14.69 4.94 61.52
C ILE A 60 13.20 4.99 61.22
N TRP A 61 12.86 5.20 59.96
CA TRP A 61 11.51 5.20 59.44
C TRP A 61 11.34 3.99 58.50
N ASP A 62 10.27 3.22 58.70
CA ASP A 62 9.98 2.02 57.92
C ASP A 62 9.10 2.39 56.72
N SER A 63 9.68 2.38 55.53
CA SER A 63 8.97 2.71 54.28
C SER A 63 8.04 1.59 53.82
N THR A 64 8.17 0.36 54.35
CA THR A 64 7.29 -0.77 54.00
C THR A 64 5.86 -0.62 54.53
N GLN A 65 5.62 0.38 55.41
CA GLN A 65 4.29 0.74 55.90
C GLN A 65 3.50 1.63 54.92
N TYR A 66 4.09 1.97 53.77
CA TYR A 66 3.53 2.87 52.76
C TYR A 66 3.62 2.23 51.37
N PRO A 67 2.60 2.36 50.50
CA PRO A 67 2.71 1.99 49.09
C PRO A 67 3.80 2.79 48.38
N ASP A 68 4.33 2.27 47.28
CA ASP A 68 5.42 2.88 46.53
C ASP A 68 4.99 4.16 45.76
N GLY A 69 5.95 4.98 45.33
CA GLY A 69 5.75 6.26 44.61
C GLY A 69 6.25 7.53 45.34
N GLU A 70 5.86 8.73 44.88
CA GLU A 70 6.38 10.02 45.38
C GLU A 70 5.69 10.50 46.68
N TYR A 71 6.46 10.60 47.77
CA TYR A 71 5.99 11.12 49.07
C TYR A 71 6.74 12.36 49.54
N ARG A 72 6.00 13.32 50.11
CA ARG A 72 6.56 14.52 50.75
C ARG A 72 6.57 14.39 52.26
N ILE A 73 7.75 14.11 52.83
CA ILE A 73 7.95 14.05 54.28
C ILE A 73 8.33 15.44 54.80
N SER A 74 7.64 15.90 55.85
CA SER A 74 7.95 17.18 56.53
C SER A 74 8.44 16.91 57.94
N LEU A 75 9.62 17.42 58.30
CA LEU A 75 10.19 17.38 59.64
C LEU A 75 10.16 18.77 60.28
N ARG A 76 9.94 18.83 61.60
CA ARG A 76 10.13 20.05 62.41
C ARG A 76 10.56 19.70 63.83
N PHE A 77 11.17 20.66 64.51
CA PHE A 77 11.47 20.57 65.93
C PHE A 77 10.56 21.51 66.74
N VAL A 78 10.02 21.04 67.86
CA VAL A 78 9.15 21.83 68.75
C VAL A 78 9.76 21.91 70.14
N SER A 79 10.22 23.08 70.56
CA SER A 79 10.80 23.27 71.89
C SER A 79 9.79 22.98 73.02
N SER A 80 10.29 22.67 74.22
CA SER A 80 9.45 22.53 75.43
C SER A 80 8.64 23.80 75.78
N THR A 81 9.00 24.94 75.20
CA THR A 81 8.27 26.22 75.29
C THR A 81 7.21 26.43 74.20
N GLY A 82 6.98 25.44 73.33
CA GLY A 82 5.99 25.48 72.24
C GLY A 82 6.44 26.19 70.97
N ILE A 83 7.66 26.73 70.93
CA ILE A 83 8.24 27.36 69.73
C ILE A 83 8.65 26.28 68.73
N ARG A 84 8.14 26.38 67.49
CA ARG A 84 8.42 25.48 66.36
C ARG A 84 9.58 26.01 65.51
N SER A 85 10.36 25.11 64.91
CA SER A 85 11.26 25.45 63.80
C SER A 85 10.47 25.76 62.52
N GLU A 86 11.18 26.18 61.46
CA GLU A 86 10.70 26.02 60.09
C GLU A 86 10.56 24.52 59.74
N GLU A 87 9.74 24.21 58.74
CA GLU A 87 9.54 22.83 58.25
C GLU A 87 10.64 22.50 57.24
N VAL A 88 11.52 21.53 57.54
CA VAL A 88 12.34 20.89 56.51
C VAL A 88 11.44 19.94 55.75
N ARG A 89 11.42 20.06 54.41
CA ARG A 89 10.56 19.25 53.54
C ARG A 89 11.43 18.48 52.59
N LEU A 90 11.43 17.16 52.74
CA LEU A 90 11.96 16.23 51.77
C LEU A 90 10.83 15.81 50.83
N THR A 91 11.14 15.59 49.57
CA THR A 91 10.29 14.79 48.68
C THR A 91 11.15 13.65 48.19
N MET A 92 10.61 12.43 48.21
CA MET A 92 11.36 11.20 47.99
C MET A 92 10.45 10.12 47.42
N GLU A 93 11.03 9.23 46.65
CA GLU A 93 10.36 8.09 46.03
C GLU A 93 10.50 6.88 46.96
N ILE A 94 9.40 6.21 47.26
CA ILE A 94 9.37 4.93 47.98
C ILE A 94 9.33 3.83 46.92
N ASP A 95 10.20 2.84 47.08
CA ASP A 95 10.44 1.75 46.13
C ASP A 95 10.76 0.50 46.97
N ASN A 96 9.73 -0.21 47.44
CA ASN A 96 9.86 -1.41 48.27
C ASN A 96 9.68 -2.70 47.46
N GLN A 97 9.05 -2.65 46.29
CA GLN A 97 8.97 -3.78 45.36
C GLN A 97 10.21 -3.81 44.45
N PRO A 98 11.02 -4.89 44.46
CA PRO A 98 12.11 -5.02 43.49
C PRO A 98 11.53 -5.21 42.08
N PRO A 99 12.16 -4.67 41.02
CA PRO A 99 11.67 -4.80 39.66
C PRO A 99 11.36 -6.25 39.25
N ALA A 100 10.19 -6.47 38.66
CA ALA A 100 9.62 -7.79 38.35
C ALA A 100 8.66 -7.73 37.14
N PRO A 101 8.49 -8.83 36.37
CA PRO A 101 7.45 -8.93 35.35
C PRO A 101 6.04 -9.03 35.94
N ASP A 102 5.04 -8.78 35.12
CA ASP A 102 3.63 -9.09 35.40
C ASP A 102 2.92 -9.49 34.10
N LEU A 103 2.95 -10.78 33.78
CA LEU A 103 2.34 -11.36 32.59
C LEU A 103 0.82 -11.45 32.76
N MET A 104 0.07 -10.86 31.84
CA MET A 104 -1.39 -10.89 31.90
C MET A 104 -2.05 -11.03 30.52
N PHE A 105 -3.24 -11.59 30.49
CA PHE A 105 -4.08 -11.60 29.28
C PHE A 105 -4.67 -10.21 29.02
N ARG A 106 -4.36 -9.64 27.86
CA ARG A 106 -4.94 -8.37 27.38
C ARG A 106 -6.25 -8.57 26.62
N SER A 107 -6.41 -9.71 25.95
CA SER A 107 -7.64 -10.11 25.25
C SER A 107 -8.33 -11.29 25.93
N GLY A 108 -9.47 -11.72 25.37
CA GLY A 108 -10.01 -13.06 25.63
C GLY A 108 -9.44 -14.09 24.65
N ILE A 109 -9.42 -15.36 25.07
CA ILE A 109 -9.14 -16.51 24.20
C ILE A 109 -10.13 -16.51 23.02
N THR A 110 -9.59 -16.57 21.81
CA THR A 110 -10.34 -16.71 20.56
C THR A 110 -9.99 -18.02 19.89
N VAL A 111 -10.99 -18.88 19.66
CA VAL A 111 -10.84 -20.04 18.77
C VAL A 111 -11.18 -19.60 17.35
N SER A 112 -10.34 -19.96 16.40
CA SER A 112 -10.43 -19.51 15.01
C SER A 112 -9.98 -20.60 14.04
N GLU A 113 -10.25 -20.38 12.76
CA GLU A 113 -9.66 -21.16 11.67
C GLU A 113 -9.09 -20.15 10.66
N TRP A 114 -7.77 -20.17 10.47
CA TRP A 114 -7.02 -19.18 9.69
C TRP A 114 -7.24 -17.74 10.18
N GLY A 115 -7.30 -17.55 11.51
CA GLY A 115 -7.53 -16.24 12.14
C GLY A 115 -8.98 -15.72 12.07
N ILE A 116 -9.90 -16.47 11.48
CA ILE A 116 -11.34 -16.12 11.47
C ILE A 116 -12.01 -16.77 12.70
N PRO A 117 -12.58 -15.99 13.64
CA PRO A 117 -13.21 -16.53 14.84
C PRO A 117 -14.35 -17.51 14.53
N LEU A 118 -14.41 -18.59 15.30
CA LEU A 118 -15.45 -19.61 15.25
C LEU A 118 -16.30 -19.57 16.53
N SER A 119 -17.56 -20.01 16.44
CA SER A 119 -18.44 -20.24 17.60
C SER A 119 -18.51 -21.71 18.02
N GLU A 120 -18.23 -22.62 17.08
CA GLU A 120 -18.23 -24.07 17.26
C GLU A 120 -17.27 -24.72 16.24
N THR A 121 -16.90 -25.99 16.43
CA THR A 121 -16.15 -26.76 15.42
C THR A 121 -16.52 -28.24 15.41
N TYR A 122 -16.22 -28.94 14.32
CA TYR A 122 -16.40 -30.39 14.22
C TYR A 122 -15.30 -31.18 14.93
N VAL A 123 -15.67 -32.28 15.58
CA VAL A 123 -14.72 -33.24 16.14
C VAL A 123 -13.69 -33.72 15.09
N ASN A 124 -12.42 -33.73 15.47
CA ASN A 124 -11.21 -33.93 14.65
C ASN A 124 -10.84 -32.80 13.67
N SER A 125 -11.43 -31.60 13.76
CA SER A 125 -10.91 -30.41 13.09
C SER A 125 -9.50 -30.05 13.60
N PHE A 126 -8.74 -29.28 12.83
CA PHE A 126 -7.64 -28.48 13.37
C PHE A 126 -8.10 -27.03 13.45
N VAL A 127 -7.91 -26.38 14.61
CA VAL A 127 -8.29 -24.98 14.85
C VAL A 127 -7.20 -24.27 15.63
N ASP A 128 -7.11 -22.97 15.41
CA ASP A 128 -6.12 -22.07 16.00
C ASP A 128 -6.74 -21.41 17.25
N VAL A 129 -6.04 -21.42 18.37
CA VAL A 129 -6.46 -20.81 19.64
C VAL A 129 -5.50 -19.68 19.97
N SER A 130 -6.00 -18.44 20.02
CA SER A 130 -5.17 -17.25 20.17
C SER A 130 -5.61 -16.33 21.30
N ALA A 131 -4.65 -15.55 21.81
CA ALA A 131 -4.86 -14.48 22.79
C ALA A 131 -3.72 -13.46 22.71
N GLU A 132 -3.97 -12.22 23.15
CA GLU A 132 -2.96 -11.21 23.41
C GLU A 132 -2.44 -11.35 24.85
N ILE A 133 -1.13 -11.49 25.03
CA ILE A 133 -0.43 -11.42 26.32
C ILE A 133 0.26 -10.06 26.42
N ARG A 134 0.31 -9.48 27.63
CA ARG A 134 1.05 -8.25 27.95
C ARG A 134 1.95 -8.51 29.16
N ASN A 135 3.11 -7.85 29.21
CA ASN A 135 3.88 -7.70 30.45
C ASN A 135 3.64 -6.28 30.99
N ASP A 136 2.89 -6.11 32.08
CA ASP A 136 2.62 -4.80 32.70
C ASP A 136 3.64 -4.42 33.78
N GLY A 137 4.50 -5.38 34.17
CA GLY A 137 5.61 -5.19 35.11
C GLY A 137 6.77 -4.38 34.52
N ASP A 138 7.69 -3.94 35.39
CA ASP A 138 8.81 -3.05 35.04
C ASP A 138 10.09 -3.80 34.60
N GLN A 139 10.04 -5.14 34.56
CA GLN A 139 11.12 -6.02 34.11
C GLN A 139 10.68 -6.96 32.99
N SER A 140 11.55 -7.22 32.02
CA SER A 140 11.30 -8.19 30.94
C SER A 140 11.13 -9.63 31.46
N ALA A 141 10.06 -10.31 31.06
CA ALA A 141 9.90 -11.74 31.25
C ALA A 141 10.71 -12.51 30.19
N THR A 142 11.44 -13.57 30.55
CA THR A 142 12.28 -14.33 29.60
C THR A 142 12.01 -15.83 29.64
N ASN A 143 11.96 -16.48 28.47
CA ASN A 143 11.61 -17.90 28.31
C ASN A 143 10.22 -18.19 28.93
N VAL A 144 9.21 -17.42 28.54
CA VAL A 144 7.83 -17.58 29.01
C VAL A 144 7.23 -18.84 28.39
N VAL A 145 6.92 -19.83 29.21
CA VAL A 145 6.27 -21.07 28.78
C VAL A 145 4.76 -20.85 28.77
N VAL A 146 4.11 -21.17 27.65
CA VAL A 146 2.66 -21.04 27.48
C VAL A 146 2.07 -22.42 27.14
N TYR A 147 1.12 -22.89 27.95
CA TYR A 147 0.41 -24.14 27.70
C TYR A 147 -1.00 -23.89 27.18
N LEU A 148 -1.41 -24.66 26.18
CA LEU A 148 -2.82 -24.87 25.87
C LEU A 148 -3.32 -26.12 26.60
N LEU A 149 -4.39 -25.98 27.39
CA LEU A 149 -5.02 -27.06 28.16
C LEU A 149 -6.45 -27.30 27.64
N GLU A 150 -6.89 -28.56 27.66
CA GLU A 150 -8.30 -28.94 27.51
C GLU A 150 -8.69 -29.79 28.73
N GLU A 151 -9.66 -29.34 29.53
CA GLU A 151 -10.01 -29.93 30.85
C GLU A 151 -8.76 -30.12 31.75
N GLY A 152 -7.89 -29.10 31.81
CA GLY A 152 -6.60 -29.17 32.52
C GLY A 152 -5.56 -30.13 31.92
N THR A 153 -5.85 -30.79 30.80
CA THR A 153 -4.92 -31.70 30.12
C THR A 153 -4.19 -30.97 28.98
N ARG A 154 -2.87 -30.80 29.10
CA ARG A 154 -2.05 -30.10 28.11
C ARG A 154 -2.11 -30.70 26.71
N LYS A 155 -2.42 -29.86 25.71
CA LYS A 155 -2.51 -30.20 24.28
C LYS A 155 -1.41 -29.54 23.45
N TYR A 156 -1.02 -28.31 23.78
CA TYR A 156 0.05 -27.58 23.10
C TYR A 156 1.00 -26.93 24.12
N GLU A 157 2.22 -26.63 23.67
CA GLU A 157 3.29 -25.96 24.43
C GLU A 157 3.99 -24.99 23.47
N LEU A 158 4.07 -23.71 23.85
CA LEU A 158 4.80 -22.64 23.19
C LEU A 158 5.81 -22.04 24.18
N ASN A 159 6.92 -21.51 23.69
CA ASN A 159 7.94 -20.84 24.50
C ASN A 159 8.31 -19.52 23.82
N ILE A 160 8.09 -18.40 24.53
CA ILE A 160 8.34 -17.04 24.05
C ILE A 160 9.71 -16.58 24.61
N PRO A 161 10.69 -16.23 23.75
CA PRO A 161 12.05 -15.95 24.22
C PRO A 161 12.17 -14.78 25.21
N THR A 162 11.43 -13.69 24.97
CA THR A 162 11.33 -12.52 25.84
C THR A 162 9.99 -11.81 25.62
N ILE A 163 9.47 -11.14 26.65
CA ILE A 163 8.40 -10.14 26.57
C ILE A 163 8.88 -8.95 27.41
N ASP A 164 9.26 -7.85 26.75
CA ASP A 164 9.85 -6.71 27.45
C ASP A 164 8.76 -5.89 28.20
N SER A 165 9.18 -5.03 29.13
CA SER A 165 8.25 -4.24 29.96
C SER A 165 7.33 -3.38 29.09
N GLY A 166 6.01 -3.56 29.24
CA GLY A 166 4.99 -2.87 28.48
C GLY A 166 4.68 -3.45 27.10
N ASP A 167 5.40 -4.47 26.63
CA ASP A 167 5.15 -5.12 25.34
C ASP A 167 3.85 -5.93 25.35
N ILE A 168 3.32 -6.17 24.14
CA ILE A 168 2.15 -7.02 23.87
C ILE A 168 2.55 -8.04 22.81
N VAL A 169 2.22 -9.31 23.03
CA VAL A 169 2.58 -10.44 22.17
C VAL A 169 1.35 -11.29 21.88
N ASP A 170 1.05 -11.45 20.59
CA ASP A 170 0.00 -12.34 20.11
C ASP A 170 0.49 -13.79 20.14
N VAL A 171 -0.19 -14.67 20.87
CA VAL A 171 0.07 -16.11 20.82
C VAL A 171 -0.95 -16.84 19.96
N THR A 172 -0.49 -17.84 19.21
CA THR A 172 -1.31 -18.78 18.47
C THR A 172 -0.88 -20.20 18.82
N LEU A 173 -1.83 -20.99 19.33
CA LEU A 173 -1.67 -22.34 19.85
C LEU A 173 -2.60 -23.28 19.06
N TYR A 174 -2.20 -24.52 18.80
CA TYR A 174 -2.96 -25.40 17.91
C TYR A 174 -3.77 -26.46 18.67
N TRP A 175 -5.06 -26.59 18.33
CA TRP A 175 -5.98 -27.54 18.95
C TRP A 175 -6.61 -28.50 17.94
N ASN A 176 -6.88 -29.72 18.40
CA ASN A 176 -7.67 -30.72 17.70
C ASN A 176 -8.60 -31.43 18.71
N PRO A 177 -9.93 -31.16 18.69
CA PRO A 177 -10.86 -31.76 19.62
C PRO A 177 -11.20 -33.21 19.24
N LEU A 178 -10.92 -34.15 20.14
CA LEU A 178 -11.18 -35.58 19.93
C LEU A 178 -12.54 -36.06 20.46
N THR A 179 -13.31 -35.20 21.13
CA THR A 179 -14.59 -35.53 21.76
C THR A 179 -15.62 -34.43 21.55
N VAL A 180 -16.87 -34.83 21.27
CA VAL A 180 -18.04 -33.97 21.08
C VAL A 180 -18.60 -33.49 22.43
N GLY A 181 -19.11 -32.25 22.47
CA GLY A 181 -19.68 -31.57 23.62
C GLY A 181 -18.97 -30.25 23.92
N LYS A 182 -19.43 -29.54 24.95
CA LYS A 182 -18.70 -28.41 25.52
C LYS A 182 -17.35 -28.87 26.08
N ARG A 183 -16.30 -28.10 25.81
CA ARG A 183 -14.93 -28.32 26.28
C ARG A 183 -14.46 -27.07 27.00
N GLU A 184 -13.91 -27.20 28.20
CA GLU A 184 -13.15 -26.10 28.78
C GLU A 184 -11.75 -26.08 28.14
N ILE A 185 -11.41 -24.93 27.53
CA ILE A 185 -10.11 -24.64 26.96
C ILE A 185 -9.48 -23.52 27.77
N SER A 186 -8.26 -23.73 28.24
CA SER A 186 -7.49 -22.70 28.95
C SER A 186 -6.11 -22.49 28.36
N ILE A 187 -5.64 -21.25 28.46
CA ILE A 187 -4.25 -20.89 28.24
C ILE A 187 -3.67 -20.55 29.62
N ALA A 188 -2.53 -21.16 29.94
CA ALA A 188 -1.78 -20.90 31.16
C ALA A 188 -0.41 -20.33 30.81
N LEU A 189 -0.08 -19.19 31.41
CA LEU A 189 1.22 -18.51 31.36
C LEU A 189 2.07 -18.98 32.56
N ASP A 190 3.39 -19.03 32.36
CA ASP A 190 4.38 -19.82 33.12
C ASP A 190 3.81 -20.84 34.14
N PRO A 191 3.14 -21.92 33.68
CA PRO A 191 2.58 -22.95 34.56
C PRO A 191 3.67 -23.84 35.22
N GLY A 192 4.92 -23.37 35.23
CA GLY A 192 6.05 -23.91 35.95
C GLY A 192 6.39 -23.19 37.26
N ASP A 193 5.86 -21.99 37.54
CA ASP A 193 6.21 -21.17 38.72
C ASP A 193 7.74 -20.94 38.78
N ALA A 194 8.29 -20.42 37.66
CA ALA A 194 9.73 -20.34 37.37
C ALA A 194 10.21 -18.90 37.08
N ILE A 195 9.35 -18.05 36.53
CA ILE A 195 9.40 -16.59 36.61
C ILE A 195 8.82 -16.20 38.00
N LEU A 196 9.18 -15.03 38.52
CA LEU A 196 8.59 -14.47 39.75
C LEU A 196 7.90 -13.16 39.39
N GLU A 197 6.59 -13.08 39.58
CA GLU A 197 5.76 -12.02 39.03
C GLU A 197 5.11 -11.15 40.12
N ILE A 198 4.49 -10.04 39.72
CA ILE A 198 3.81 -9.12 40.65
C ILE A 198 2.46 -9.68 41.11
N ASP A 199 1.65 -10.26 40.21
CA ASP A 199 0.39 -10.93 40.55
C ASP A 199 0.20 -12.26 39.82
N GLU A 200 0.75 -13.36 40.36
CA GLU A 200 0.60 -14.75 39.88
C GLU A 200 -0.87 -15.22 39.64
N THR A 201 -1.89 -14.43 39.99
CA THR A 201 -3.32 -14.81 39.84
C THR A 201 -3.96 -14.40 38.52
N ASN A 202 -3.24 -13.66 37.66
CA ASN A 202 -3.66 -13.23 36.31
C ASN A 202 -3.24 -14.21 35.18
N ASN A 203 -2.35 -15.17 35.49
CA ASN A 203 -1.65 -16.06 34.55
C ASN A 203 -2.50 -17.21 33.94
N ASP A 204 -3.74 -17.41 34.38
CA ASP A 204 -4.68 -18.43 33.85
C ASP A 204 -5.93 -17.78 33.23
N GLN A 205 -6.29 -18.16 32.01
CA GLN A 205 -7.57 -17.78 31.36
C GLN A 205 -8.27 -19.02 30.79
N SER A 206 -9.61 -19.11 30.90
CA SER A 206 -10.40 -20.21 30.29
C SER A 206 -11.67 -19.75 29.57
N ILE A 207 -12.12 -20.56 28.63
CA ILE A 207 -13.39 -20.42 27.89
C ILE A 207 -14.08 -21.79 27.74
N GLU A 208 -15.41 -21.79 27.67
CA GLU A 208 -16.15 -22.93 27.10
C GLU A 208 -16.17 -22.81 25.57
N PHE A 209 -15.85 -23.89 24.85
CA PHE A 209 -16.04 -24.00 23.41
C PHE A 209 -16.90 -25.20 23.04
N ASP A 210 -17.80 -25.05 22.06
CA ASP A 210 -18.72 -26.09 21.63
C ASP A 210 -18.13 -26.92 20.48
N VAL A 211 -17.90 -28.22 20.73
CA VAL A 211 -17.48 -29.19 19.70
C VAL A 211 -18.68 -30.03 19.29
N ILE A 212 -19.01 -30.02 18.00
CA ILE A 212 -20.16 -30.73 17.44
C ILE A 212 -19.74 -31.97 16.62
N GLN A 213 -20.70 -32.86 16.39
CA GLN A 213 -20.54 -33.97 15.45
C GLN A 213 -20.97 -33.54 14.05
N ARG A 214 -20.30 -34.06 13.01
CA ARG A 214 -20.73 -33.88 11.61
C ARG A 214 -22.16 -34.45 11.38
N PRO A 215 -22.98 -33.85 10.49
CA PRO A 215 -24.32 -34.34 10.17
C PRO A 215 -24.35 -35.83 9.78
N GLU A 216 -25.34 -36.60 10.26
CA GLU A 216 -25.46 -38.02 9.94
C GLU A 216 -25.98 -38.21 8.50
N GLY A 217 -25.06 -38.45 7.58
CA GLY A 217 -25.35 -38.66 6.15
C GLY A 217 -24.27 -38.10 5.26
N VAL A 218 -24.62 -37.77 4.02
CA VAL A 218 -23.75 -37.17 3.00
C VAL A 218 -24.16 -35.72 2.80
N ASP A 219 -23.19 -34.81 2.65
CA ASP A 219 -23.40 -33.37 2.50
C ASP A 219 -22.27 -32.82 1.61
N LEU A 220 -22.48 -32.78 0.28
CA LEU A 220 -21.42 -32.51 -0.71
C LEU A 220 -21.40 -31.05 -1.20
N ALA A 221 -20.66 -30.21 -0.48
CA ALA A 221 -20.58 -28.77 -0.71
C ALA A 221 -19.39 -28.34 -1.59
N PHE A 222 -19.55 -27.18 -2.24
CA PHE A 222 -18.43 -26.36 -2.71
C PHE A 222 -18.11 -25.26 -1.69
N SER A 223 -16.96 -25.37 -1.02
CA SER A 223 -16.46 -24.31 -0.13
C SER A 223 -16.06 -23.03 -0.89
N ASN A 224 -15.94 -21.91 -0.17
CA ASN A 224 -15.30 -20.70 -0.70
C ASN A 224 -13.88 -21.03 -1.22
N GLY A 225 -13.52 -20.45 -2.36
CA GLY A 225 -12.23 -20.72 -3.02
C GLY A 225 -12.06 -22.15 -3.57
N ALA A 226 -13.12 -22.96 -3.66
CA ALA A 226 -13.05 -24.33 -4.19
C ALA A 226 -12.57 -24.44 -5.65
N PHE A 227 -12.62 -23.36 -6.43
CA PHE A 227 -12.27 -23.34 -7.84
C PHE A 227 -10.86 -22.79 -8.09
N THR A 228 -10.07 -23.53 -8.86
CA THR A 228 -8.76 -23.10 -9.37
C THR A 228 -8.63 -23.47 -10.84
N THR A 229 -7.68 -22.85 -11.55
CA THR A 229 -7.35 -23.25 -12.92
C THR A 229 -5.88 -23.66 -13.04
N THR A 230 -5.57 -24.39 -14.10
CA THR A 230 -4.19 -24.74 -14.45
C THR A 230 -3.98 -24.50 -15.94
N PRO A 231 -3.23 -23.45 -16.35
CA PRO A 231 -2.55 -22.43 -15.52
C PRO A 231 -3.53 -21.53 -14.71
N THR A 232 -3.00 -20.82 -13.71
CA THR A 232 -3.77 -19.93 -12.79
C THR A 232 -4.45 -18.76 -13.51
N ILE A 233 -3.86 -18.30 -14.61
CA ILE A 233 -4.51 -17.42 -15.59
C ILE A 233 -4.51 -18.20 -16.93
N PRO A 234 -5.67 -18.72 -17.37
CA PRO A 234 -5.79 -19.37 -18.68
C PRO A 234 -5.53 -18.39 -19.82
N ARG A 235 -4.71 -18.81 -20.80
CA ARG A 235 -4.45 -18.03 -22.02
C ARG A 235 -5.49 -18.29 -23.11
N PRO A 236 -5.88 -17.30 -23.93
CA PRO A 236 -6.77 -17.51 -25.08
C PRO A 236 -6.14 -18.44 -26.13
N GLY A 237 -6.94 -19.38 -26.64
CA GLY A 237 -6.52 -20.40 -27.62
C GLY A 237 -5.75 -21.59 -27.05
N GLU A 238 -5.42 -21.58 -25.75
CA GLU A 238 -4.73 -22.67 -25.08
C GLU A 238 -5.69 -23.63 -24.35
N GLN A 239 -5.20 -24.85 -24.05
CA GLN A 239 -5.94 -25.78 -23.20
C GLN A 239 -5.55 -25.59 -21.74
N PHE A 240 -6.57 -25.37 -20.90
CA PHE A 240 -6.44 -25.26 -19.45
C PHE A 240 -7.33 -26.29 -18.75
N GLN A 241 -7.09 -26.52 -17.46
CA GLN A 241 -7.99 -27.27 -16.59
C GLN A 241 -8.75 -26.30 -15.69
N ILE A 242 -10.06 -26.53 -15.51
CA ILE A 242 -10.83 -26.01 -14.37
C ILE A 242 -10.82 -27.13 -13.32
N ASN A 243 -10.28 -26.86 -12.14
CA ASN A 243 -10.30 -27.78 -11.01
C ASN A 243 -11.29 -27.28 -9.97
N ALA A 244 -12.12 -28.18 -9.43
CA ALA A 244 -13.06 -27.88 -8.35
C ALA A 244 -12.85 -28.87 -7.20
N ARG A 245 -12.64 -28.36 -5.99
CA ARG A 245 -12.61 -29.15 -4.75
C ARG A 245 -14.03 -29.32 -4.22
N VAL A 246 -14.41 -30.57 -3.93
CA VAL A 246 -15.70 -30.99 -3.40
C VAL A 246 -15.47 -31.49 -1.98
N ASP A 247 -16.07 -30.82 -0.99
CA ASP A 247 -16.07 -31.26 0.41
C ASP A 247 -17.23 -32.22 0.67
N ASN A 248 -17.04 -33.19 1.55
CA ASN A 248 -18.13 -33.93 2.19
C ASN A 248 -18.21 -33.53 3.66
N LEU A 249 -19.11 -32.60 3.98
CA LEU A 249 -19.26 -32.03 5.33
C LEU A 249 -19.88 -33.04 6.31
N GLY A 250 -20.65 -34.00 5.80
CA GLY A 250 -21.34 -35.04 6.56
C GLY A 250 -20.43 -36.16 7.08
N SER A 251 -21.00 -37.07 7.87
CA SER A 251 -20.28 -38.18 8.52
C SER A 251 -20.19 -39.46 7.69
N SER A 252 -20.97 -39.59 6.61
CA SER A 252 -21.04 -40.81 5.78
C SER A 252 -20.30 -40.64 4.46
N ALA A 253 -19.76 -41.73 3.93
CA ALA A 253 -19.13 -41.72 2.62
C ALA A 253 -20.16 -41.55 1.49
N ALA A 254 -19.91 -40.61 0.59
CA ALA A 254 -20.63 -40.46 -0.66
C ALA A 254 -20.04 -41.39 -1.73
N GLU A 255 -20.87 -42.02 -2.56
CA GLU A 255 -20.44 -42.93 -3.64
C GLU A 255 -21.20 -42.66 -4.95
N GLY A 256 -20.54 -42.88 -6.09
CA GLY A 256 -21.17 -42.82 -7.41
C GLY A 256 -21.64 -41.42 -7.82
N ILE A 257 -20.87 -40.39 -7.46
CA ILE A 257 -21.17 -38.98 -7.70
C ILE A 257 -20.88 -38.66 -9.17
N GLU A 258 -21.78 -37.96 -9.86
CA GLU A 258 -21.57 -37.36 -11.17
C GLU A 258 -21.45 -35.84 -11.03
N ALA A 259 -20.27 -35.30 -11.37
CA ALA A 259 -19.99 -33.88 -11.44
C ALA A 259 -20.15 -33.38 -12.89
N GLN A 260 -20.96 -32.35 -13.08
CA GLN A 260 -21.37 -31.84 -14.40
C GLN A 260 -20.97 -30.38 -14.59
N LEU A 261 -20.07 -30.12 -15.56
CA LEU A 261 -19.66 -28.78 -15.96
C LEU A 261 -20.61 -28.21 -17.01
N HIS A 262 -21.26 -27.10 -16.66
CA HIS A 262 -22.04 -26.24 -17.54
C HIS A 262 -21.27 -24.96 -17.84
N LEU A 263 -21.35 -24.48 -19.08
CA LEU A 263 -20.86 -23.15 -19.46
C LEU A 263 -22.04 -22.22 -19.73
N PHE A 264 -21.85 -20.92 -19.49
CA PHE A 264 -22.85 -19.92 -19.81
C PHE A 264 -22.64 -19.42 -21.25
N THR A 265 -23.65 -19.61 -22.11
CA THR A 265 -23.67 -19.12 -23.50
C THR A 265 -24.87 -18.19 -23.71
N GLU A 266 -25.05 -17.64 -24.92
CA GLU A 266 -26.23 -16.85 -25.30
C GLU A 266 -27.57 -17.57 -25.06
N ARG A 267 -27.55 -18.91 -24.93
CA ARG A 267 -28.71 -19.77 -24.68
C ARG A 267 -28.92 -20.09 -23.20
N GLY A 268 -28.08 -19.55 -22.31
CA GLY A 268 -28.01 -19.87 -20.90
C GLY A 268 -27.01 -20.99 -20.60
N TRP A 269 -27.31 -21.81 -19.59
CA TRP A 269 -26.43 -22.87 -19.12
C TRP A 269 -26.47 -24.12 -20.03
N GLU A 270 -25.41 -24.36 -20.80
CA GLU A 270 -25.26 -25.55 -21.66
C GLU A 270 -24.26 -26.56 -21.03
N LEU A 271 -24.69 -27.83 -20.88
CA LEU A 271 -23.85 -28.91 -20.37
C LEU A 271 -22.73 -29.24 -21.34
N THR A 272 -21.49 -29.07 -20.91
CA THR A 272 -20.29 -29.20 -21.75
C THR A 272 -19.56 -30.52 -21.51
N SER A 273 -19.47 -30.97 -20.26
CA SER A 273 -18.83 -32.24 -19.89
C SER A 273 -19.32 -32.75 -18.53
N SER A 274 -19.23 -34.06 -18.31
CA SER A 274 -19.41 -34.65 -16.98
C SER A 274 -18.38 -35.74 -16.71
N THR A 275 -18.17 -36.02 -15.42
CA THR A 275 -17.24 -37.03 -14.93
C THR A 275 -17.71 -37.57 -13.59
N THR A 276 -17.26 -38.77 -13.22
CA THR A 276 -17.72 -39.47 -12.01
C THR A 276 -16.64 -39.53 -10.94
N ILE A 277 -16.94 -39.06 -9.73
CA ILE A 277 -16.10 -39.22 -8.54
C ILE A 277 -16.53 -40.54 -7.86
N PRO A 278 -15.67 -41.57 -7.75
CA PRO A 278 -16.11 -42.89 -7.29
C PRO A 278 -16.63 -42.89 -5.85
N ARG A 279 -15.92 -42.20 -4.94
CA ARG A 279 -16.22 -42.13 -3.51
C ARG A 279 -15.53 -40.92 -2.86
N ILE A 280 -16.17 -40.30 -1.87
CA ILE A 280 -15.58 -39.31 -0.94
C ILE A 280 -15.97 -39.73 0.48
N GLU A 281 -15.01 -39.91 1.39
CA GLU A 281 -15.30 -40.25 2.79
C GLU A 281 -15.98 -39.08 3.53
N GLY A 282 -16.66 -39.35 4.65
CA GLY A 282 -17.23 -38.31 5.49
C GLY A 282 -16.16 -37.41 6.11
N GLY A 283 -16.37 -36.09 6.12
CA GLY A 283 -15.40 -35.11 6.60
C GLY A 283 -14.12 -35.00 5.76
N SER A 284 -14.14 -35.47 4.51
CA SER A 284 -13.01 -35.47 3.57
C SER A 284 -13.39 -34.82 2.24
N ASP A 285 -12.42 -34.56 1.37
CA ASP A 285 -12.65 -33.93 0.07
C ASP A 285 -12.11 -34.72 -1.13
N SER A 286 -12.47 -34.26 -2.32
CA SER A 286 -11.89 -34.72 -3.59
C SER A 286 -11.83 -33.57 -4.59
N THR A 287 -10.83 -33.55 -5.46
CA THR A 287 -10.71 -32.57 -6.54
C THR A 287 -11.10 -33.20 -7.88
N VAL A 288 -11.99 -32.55 -8.62
CA VAL A 288 -12.39 -32.91 -9.98
C VAL A 288 -11.85 -31.90 -10.99
N SER A 289 -11.37 -32.36 -12.14
CA SER A 289 -10.77 -31.51 -13.20
C SER A 289 -11.52 -31.65 -14.52
N PHE A 290 -11.71 -30.52 -15.20
CA PHE A 290 -12.35 -30.43 -16.52
C PHE A 290 -11.45 -29.67 -17.50
N ALA A 291 -11.03 -30.33 -18.58
CA ALA A 291 -10.25 -29.71 -19.65
C ALA A 291 -11.11 -28.78 -20.50
N GLN A 292 -10.65 -27.55 -20.75
CA GLN A 292 -11.35 -26.51 -21.52
C GLN A 292 -10.39 -25.71 -22.40
N THR A 293 -10.94 -25.05 -23.43
CA THR A 293 -10.24 -24.14 -24.36
C THR A 293 -11.24 -23.06 -24.80
N LYS A 294 -10.81 -21.80 -24.86
CA LYS A 294 -11.59 -20.66 -25.39
C LYS A 294 -10.65 -19.73 -26.15
N GLU A 295 -11.02 -19.34 -27.37
CA GLU A 295 -10.19 -18.53 -28.27
C GLU A 295 -10.13 -17.04 -27.89
N GLU A 296 -11.16 -16.55 -27.20
CA GLU A 296 -11.34 -15.13 -26.87
C GLU A 296 -10.92 -14.81 -25.43
N SER A 297 -10.48 -13.56 -25.20
CA SER A 297 -10.14 -13.07 -23.86
C SER A 297 -11.38 -12.67 -23.05
N GLY A 298 -11.18 -12.33 -21.77
CA GLY A 298 -12.23 -11.87 -20.85
C GLY A 298 -12.94 -13.00 -20.12
N ALA A 299 -14.10 -12.70 -19.54
CA ALA A 299 -14.83 -13.61 -18.66
C ALA A 299 -15.24 -14.93 -19.34
N LEU A 300 -15.06 -16.04 -18.63
CA LEU A 300 -15.78 -17.31 -18.83
C LEU A 300 -16.56 -17.62 -17.55
N LYS A 301 -17.89 -17.59 -17.65
CA LYS A 301 -18.79 -18.01 -16.56
C LYS A 301 -19.10 -19.50 -16.71
N PHE A 302 -18.87 -20.26 -15.64
CA PHE A 302 -19.13 -21.69 -15.58
C PHE A 302 -19.90 -22.06 -14.30
N ARG A 303 -20.49 -23.25 -14.30
CA ARG A 303 -21.20 -23.82 -13.17
C ARG A 303 -20.91 -25.30 -13.07
N ILE A 304 -20.56 -25.77 -11.87
CA ILE A 304 -20.41 -27.19 -11.61
C ILE A 304 -21.52 -27.62 -10.64
N SER A 305 -22.22 -28.70 -10.99
CA SER A 305 -23.30 -29.30 -10.20
C SER A 305 -22.98 -30.76 -9.91
N LEU A 306 -23.18 -31.17 -8.67
CA LEU A 306 -23.01 -32.55 -8.19
C LEU A 306 -24.37 -33.26 -8.17
N SER A 307 -24.37 -34.53 -8.57
CA SER A 307 -25.56 -35.37 -8.67
C SER A 307 -25.19 -36.84 -8.56
N GLY A 308 -26.15 -37.76 -8.63
CA GLY A 308 -25.85 -39.18 -8.77
C GLY A 308 -27.09 -40.07 -8.68
N PRO A 309 -27.11 -41.26 -9.31
CA PRO A 309 -28.28 -42.15 -9.32
C PRO A 309 -28.57 -42.83 -7.96
N VAL A 310 -27.62 -42.75 -7.02
CA VAL A 310 -27.72 -43.24 -5.64
C VAL A 310 -27.24 -42.21 -4.61
N LEU A 311 -26.92 -40.98 -5.03
CA LEU A 311 -26.54 -39.91 -4.11
C LEU A 311 -27.79 -39.43 -3.34
N SER A 312 -27.66 -39.36 -2.02
CA SER A 312 -28.71 -38.89 -1.11
C SER A 312 -28.13 -37.83 -0.19
N ASP A 313 -28.02 -36.62 -0.71
CA ASP A 313 -27.51 -35.47 0.02
C ASP A 313 -28.51 -34.96 1.08
N ILE A 314 -27.98 -34.35 2.15
CA ILE A 314 -28.73 -33.66 3.20
C ILE A 314 -29.14 -32.25 2.73
N ASP A 315 -28.25 -31.52 2.04
CA ASP A 315 -28.47 -30.13 1.63
C ASP A 315 -28.11 -29.89 0.15
N TRP A 316 -29.07 -30.26 -0.70
CA TRP A 316 -29.08 -30.03 -2.15
C TRP A 316 -28.90 -28.57 -2.60
N SER A 317 -28.85 -27.58 -1.69
CA SER A 317 -28.56 -26.20 -2.04
C SER A 317 -27.05 -25.90 -2.21
N ASN A 318 -26.17 -26.68 -1.57
CA ASN A 318 -24.71 -26.45 -1.61
C ASN A 318 -23.97 -27.28 -2.68
N ASN A 319 -24.63 -28.29 -3.24
CA ASN A 319 -24.14 -29.17 -4.32
C ASN A 319 -23.91 -28.49 -5.69
N GLN A 320 -24.15 -27.19 -5.81
CA GLN A 320 -23.98 -26.44 -7.06
C GLN A 320 -23.37 -25.07 -6.77
N ALA A 321 -22.30 -24.72 -7.49
CA ALA A 321 -21.75 -23.38 -7.45
C ALA A 321 -21.47 -22.83 -8.87
N GLU A 322 -21.64 -21.52 -9.02
CA GLU A 322 -21.41 -20.74 -10.24
C GLU A 322 -20.19 -19.83 -10.01
N TRP A 323 -19.29 -19.74 -11.00
CA TRP A 323 -18.02 -19.00 -10.87
C TRP A 323 -17.65 -18.32 -12.19
N SER A 324 -16.77 -17.30 -12.12
CA SER A 324 -16.23 -16.62 -13.29
C SER A 324 -14.71 -16.63 -13.27
N ILE A 325 -14.09 -17.09 -14.35
CA ILE A 325 -12.64 -16.96 -14.54
C ILE A 325 -12.33 -15.99 -15.67
N LEU A 326 -11.26 -15.23 -15.48
CA LEU A 326 -10.64 -14.39 -16.49
C LEU A 326 -9.74 -15.27 -17.38
N ILE A 327 -9.88 -15.11 -18.70
CA ILE A 327 -9.00 -15.71 -19.71
C ILE A 327 -8.23 -14.57 -20.38
N GLU A 328 -6.90 -14.60 -20.31
CA GLU A 328 -6.06 -13.43 -20.58
C GLU A 328 -4.62 -13.81 -20.91
N LYS A 329 -3.88 -12.93 -21.58
CA LYS A 329 -2.46 -13.12 -21.90
C LYS A 329 -1.53 -12.70 -20.74
N SER A 330 -1.88 -13.08 -19.51
CA SER A 330 -1.13 -12.69 -18.32
C SER A 330 -0.54 -13.91 -17.59
N THR A 331 0.59 -13.72 -16.89
CA THR A 331 1.28 -14.77 -16.12
C THR A 331 1.61 -14.33 -14.71
N VAL A 332 1.49 -15.26 -13.76
CA VAL A 332 1.91 -15.04 -12.37
C VAL A 332 3.39 -15.42 -12.25
N SER A 333 4.24 -14.48 -11.84
CA SER A 333 5.66 -14.73 -11.66
C SER A 333 5.97 -15.50 -10.36
N GLY A 334 7.18 -16.07 -10.28
CA GLY A 334 7.64 -16.80 -9.12
C GLY A 334 7.81 -15.90 -7.89
N GLY A 335 7.23 -16.29 -6.76
CA GLY A 335 7.33 -15.52 -5.51
C GLY A 335 8.76 -15.50 -4.96
N ARG A 336 9.20 -14.32 -4.53
CA ARG A 336 10.50 -14.06 -3.89
C ARG A 336 10.30 -13.58 -2.46
N ALA A 337 10.96 -14.20 -1.49
CA ALA A 337 10.88 -13.79 -0.10
C ALA A 337 11.47 -12.39 0.13
N LEU A 338 10.75 -11.55 0.86
CA LEU A 338 11.23 -10.27 1.38
C LEU A 338 11.76 -10.48 2.81
N ASN A 339 12.91 -9.90 3.12
CA ASN A 339 13.52 -9.94 4.45
C ASN A 339 13.63 -8.51 4.97
N PHE A 340 12.77 -8.16 5.92
CA PHE A 340 12.81 -6.90 6.67
C PHE A 340 13.60 -7.07 7.98
N GLN A 341 13.90 -5.96 8.65
CA GLN A 341 14.49 -5.98 9.99
C GLN A 341 13.47 -6.42 11.05
N THR A 342 13.95 -6.80 12.25
CA THR A 342 13.05 -7.05 13.39
C THR A 342 12.28 -5.77 13.73
N GLY A 343 10.95 -5.87 13.85
CA GLY A 343 10.06 -4.73 14.09
C GLY A 343 9.73 -3.88 12.84
N GLU A 344 10.19 -4.28 11.66
CA GLU A 344 9.91 -3.57 10.40
C GLU A 344 8.84 -4.30 9.57
N THR A 345 7.86 -3.55 9.06
CA THR A 345 6.75 -4.07 8.24
C THR A 345 6.61 -3.28 6.93
N PRO A 346 6.11 -3.89 5.85
CA PRO A 346 5.75 -3.13 4.65
C PRO A 346 4.59 -2.17 4.95
N VAL A 347 4.54 -1.08 4.19
CA VAL A 347 3.44 -0.10 4.16
C VAL A 347 2.86 -0.04 2.75
N ASP A 348 3.73 0.06 1.74
CA ASP A 348 3.30 0.09 0.33
C ASP A 348 4.38 -0.47 -0.61
N VAL A 349 3.98 -0.81 -1.84
CA VAL A 349 4.88 -1.12 -2.96
C VAL A 349 4.58 -0.15 -4.10
N ILE A 350 5.62 0.37 -4.74
CA ILE A 350 5.51 1.34 -5.82
C ILE A 350 6.23 0.75 -7.05
N ASP A 351 5.51 0.47 -8.13
CA ASP A 351 6.11 0.05 -9.41
C ASP A 351 6.39 1.28 -10.28
N LEU A 352 7.59 1.35 -10.88
CA LEU A 352 8.11 2.50 -11.63
C LEU A 352 8.71 2.08 -12.98
N ASP A 353 8.09 1.10 -13.64
CA ASP A 353 8.54 0.40 -14.85
C ASP A 353 9.91 -0.30 -14.71
N ALA A 354 9.88 -1.64 -14.69
CA ALA A 354 11.01 -2.56 -14.44
C ALA A 354 11.80 -2.36 -13.12
N GLU A 355 11.73 -1.19 -12.48
CA GLU A 355 12.18 -0.93 -11.11
C GLU A 355 11.01 -0.47 -10.23
N GLY A 356 11.28 -0.18 -8.96
CA GLY A 356 10.27 0.30 -8.03
C GLY A 356 10.83 0.59 -6.64
N ILE A 357 9.93 0.75 -5.69
CA ILE A 357 10.23 1.05 -4.28
C ILE A 357 9.35 0.17 -3.38
N VAL A 358 9.88 -0.29 -2.26
CA VAL A 358 9.09 -0.81 -1.13
C VAL A 358 9.22 0.18 0.02
N VAL A 359 8.08 0.66 0.51
CA VAL A 359 7.98 1.55 1.66
C VAL A 359 7.72 0.69 2.89
N THR A 360 8.48 0.91 3.97
CA THR A 360 8.34 0.17 5.24
C THR A 360 8.10 1.10 6.42
N SER A 361 7.34 0.64 7.40
CA SER A 361 7.20 1.27 8.71
C SER A 361 8.24 0.68 9.66
N LYS A 362 9.00 1.53 10.34
CA LYS A 362 9.92 1.12 11.40
C LYS A 362 10.13 2.24 12.41
N ASP A 363 10.14 1.91 13.70
CA ASP A 363 10.45 2.83 14.81
C ASP A 363 9.56 4.10 14.85
N GLY A 364 8.39 4.08 14.20
CA GLY A 364 7.47 5.22 14.04
C GLY A 364 7.73 6.13 12.83
N GLY A 365 8.73 5.80 12.00
CA GLY A 365 9.03 6.46 10.73
C GLY A 365 8.79 5.57 9.51
N LEU A 366 9.02 6.13 8.32
CA LEU A 366 8.94 5.44 7.03
C LEU A 366 10.34 5.29 6.42
N ALA A 367 10.75 4.06 6.14
CA ALA A 367 11.98 3.72 5.44
C ALA A 367 11.70 3.24 4.01
N LEU A 368 12.75 3.18 3.18
CA LEU A 368 12.66 2.97 1.74
C LEU A 368 13.67 1.92 1.27
N TYR A 369 13.21 1.07 0.35
CA TYR A 369 14.06 0.12 -0.36
C TYR A 369 13.82 0.22 -1.87
N ARG A 370 14.89 0.38 -2.66
CA ARG A 370 14.85 0.23 -4.11
C ARG A 370 14.57 -1.24 -4.47
N LEU A 371 13.68 -1.43 -5.43
CA LEU A 371 13.33 -2.70 -6.03
C LEU A 371 13.88 -2.74 -7.47
N ASN A 372 14.67 -3.76 -7.80
CA ASN A 372 15.13 -3.98 -9.18
C ASN A 372 14.21 -4.96 -9.93
N SER A 373 14.41 -5.12 -11.25
CA SER A 373 13.60 -5.97 -12.14
C SER A 373 13.50 -7.45 -11.73
N ASN A 374 14.47 -7.97 -10.98
CA ASN A 374 14.39 -9.32 -10.41
C ASN A 374 13.61 -9.34 -9.07
N LYS A 375 12.82 -8.30 -8.83
CA LYS A 375 12.16 -7.89 -7.57
C LYS A 375 13.10 -8.02 -6.36
N GLY A 376 14.35 -7.65 -6.56
CA GLY A 376 15.41 -7.65 -5.54
C GLY A 376 15.46 -6.33 -4.78
N MET A 377 15.31 -6.42 -3.46
CA MET A 377 15.20 -5.29 -2.54
C MET A 377 16.59 -4.81 -2.05
N THR A 378 16.82 -3.49 -1.97
CA THR A 378 18.06 -2.88 -1.44
C THR A 378 17.72 -1.59 -0.69
N ALA A 379 18.18 -1.46 0.56
CA ALA A 379 17.87 -0.30 1.41
C ALA A 379 18.42 1.00 0.83
N CYS A 380 17.60 2.05 0.83
CA CYS A 380 18.01 3.40 0.45
C CYS A 380 18.69 4.12 1.64
N SER A 381 19.50 5.15 1.37
CA SER A 381 20.36 5.75 2.40
C SER A 381 19.65 6.71 3.37
N ASN A 382 18.43 7.14 3.04
CA ASN A 382 17.63 8.06 3.82
C ASN A 382 16.28 7.40 4.16
N MET A 383 15.71 7.77 5.31
CA MET A 383 14.29 7.54 5.60
C MET A 383 13.44 8.59 4.87
N LEU A 384 12.20 8.25 4.52
CA LEU A 384 11.23 9.18 3.94
C LEU A 384 10.68 10.13 5.01
N GLU A 385 10.40 9.60 6.20
CA GLU A 385 9.83 10.33 7.32
C GLU A 385 10.36 9.76 8.65
N GLU A 386 10.68 10.61 9.62
CA GLU A 386 11.08 10.17 10.98
C GLU A 386 9.86 9.95 11.89
N LYS A 387 8.75 10.65 11.62
CA LYS A 387 7.56 10.68 12.48
C LYS A 387 6.27 10.62 11.66
N TRP A 388 5.97 9.42 11.20
CA TRP A 388 4.74 9.12 10.48
C TRP A 388 3.52 9.15 11.42
N SER A 389 2.33 9.39 10.86
CA SER A 389 1.09 9.55 11.65
C SER A 389 0.03 8.49 11.40
N GLY A 390 0.23 7.60 10.41
CA GLY A 390 -0.58 6.41 10.16
C GLY A 390 -1.12 6.26 8.74
N ASP A 391 -1.06 7.30 7.89
CA ASP A 391 -1.59 7.25 6.52
C ASP A 391 -0.46 7.52 5.50
N PHE A 392 -0.42 6.73 4.42
CA PHE A 392 0.47 6.86 3.26
C PHE A 392 -0.30 6.37 2.03
N VAL A 393 -0.16 7.06 0.89
CA VAL A 393 -0.71 6.65 -0.40
C VAL A 393 0.25 7.07 -1.53
N SER A 394 0.31 6.28 -2.60
CA SER A 394 1.17 6.51 -3.75
C SER A 394 0.43 6.36 -5.08
N ALA A 395 0.89 7.09 -6.11
CA ALA A 395 0.42 6.94 -7.49
C ALA A 395 1.60 7.11 -8.46
N SER A 396 1.84 6.12 -9.32
CA SER A 396 2.95 6.09 -10.28
C SER A 396 2.55 6.72 -11.63
N THR A 397 3.47 7.47 -12.23
CA THR A 397 3.32 8.07 -13.57
C THR A 397 4.28 7.46 -14.58
N SER A 398 3.95 7.59 -15.87
CA SER A 398 4.72 7.05 -17.01
C SER A 398 6.12 7.66 -17.18
N ASP A 399 6.45 8.76 -16.50
CA ASP A 399 7.79 9.35 -16.49
C ASP A 399 8.76 8.69 -15.49
N GLY A 400 8.37 7.58 -14.85
CA GLY A 400 9.20 6.82 -13.90
C GLY A 400 9.26 7.44 -12.51
N ILE A 401 8.27 8.28 -12.18
CA ILE A 401 8.12 8.97 -10.90
C ILE A 401 6.88 8.44 -10.19
N ALA A 402 6.88 8.45 -8.85
CA ALA A 402 5.67 8.34 -8.05
C ALA A 402 5.37 9.64 -7.32
N HIS A 403 4.10 10.03 -7.35
CA HIS A 403 3.50 10.99 -6.45
C HIS A 403 3.20 10.28 -5.12
N ILE A 404 3.59 10.88 -4.00
CA ILE A 404 3.40 10.30 -2.66
C ILE A 404 2.79 11.32 -1.72
N VAL A 405 1.79 10.90 -0.95
CA VAL A 405 1.11 11.72 0.07
C VAL A 405 1.09 10.94 1.39
N TRP A 406 1.44 11.59 2.49
CA TRP A 406 1.45 10.97 3.81
C TRP A 406 1.08 11.94 4.92
N THR A 407 0.63 11.41 6.05
CA THR A 407 0.40 12.21 7.26
C THR A 407 1.64 12.18 8.17
N ARG A 408 2.18 13.35 8.51
CA ARG A 408 3.42 13.47 9.31
C ARG A 408 3.27 14.33 10.56
N ARG A 409 4.15 14.09 11.54
CA ARG A 409 4.22 14.82 12.81
C ARG A 409 5.56 15.51 12.98
N PHE A 410 5.56 16.80 13.31
CA PHE A 410 6.79 17.53 13.62
C PHE A 410 6.61 18.44 14.84
N LEU A 411 7.74 18.81 15.46
CA LEU A 411 7.76 19.81 16.53
C LEU A 411 7.90 21.20 15.91
N ASP A 412 7.00 22.12 16.25
CA ASP A 412 7.09 23.50 15.79
C ASP A 412 8.17 24.30 16.54
N THR A 413 8.38 25.56 16.14
CA THR A 413 9.39 26.45 16.74
C THR A 413 9.15 26.77 18.23
N SER A 414 7.99 26.41 18.78
CA SER A 414 7.64 26.56 20.19
C SER A 414 7.70 25.23 20.96
N GLY A 415 8.01 24.12 20.28
CA GLY A 415 8.08 22.78 20.84
C GLY A 415 6.77 22.01 20.87
N TYR A 416 5.72 22.47 20.19
CA TYR A 416 4.45 21.73 20.12
C TYR A 416 4.45 20.70 18.99
N LEU A 417 3.95 19.50 19.27
CA LEU A 417 3.78 18.44 18.26
C LEU A 417 2.53 18.72 17.41
N LYS A 418 2.74 18.89 16.10
CA LYS A 418 1.69 19.17 15.11
C LYS A 418 1.64 18.10 14.04
N GLN A 419 0.47 17.93 13.42
CA GLN A 419 0.23 17.06 12.28
C GLN A 419 -0.06 17.90 11.02
N THR A 420 0.38 17.42 9.86
CA THR A 420 -0.10 17.90 8.55
C THR A 420 -0.19 16.73 7.55
N VAL A 421 -0.79 16.99 6.39
CA VAL A 421 -0.72 16.18 5.18
C VAL A 421 0.41 16.75 4.32
N SER A 422 1.34 15.90 3.89
CA SER A 422 2.50 16.31 3.10
C SER A 422 2.57 15.52 1.81
N TYR A 423 3.14 16.15 0.77
CA TYR A 423 3.31 15.61 -0.56
C TYR A 423 4.76 15.75 -1.04
N SER A 424 5.19 14.81 -1.86
CA SER A 424 6.44 14.84 -2.61
C SER A 424 6.29 14.01 -3.88
N THR A 425 7.28 14.08 -4.76
CA THR A 425 7.54 13.01 -5.72
C THR A 425 8.80 12.24 -5.33
N ILE A 426 8.92 11.00 -5.80
CA ILE A 426 10.08 10.11 -5.60
C ILE A 426 10.38 9.31 -6.89
N ASP A 427 11.65 8.98 -7.14
CA ASP A 427 12.09 8.17 -8.28
C ASP A 427 12.63 6.77 -7.87
N SER A 428 12.93 5.91 -8.86
CA SER A 428 13.49 4.56 -8.60
C SER A 428 14.86 4.57 -7.93
N SER A 429 15.52 5.72 -7.81
CA SER A 429 16.78 5.90 -7.10
C SER A 429 16.61 6.37 -5.66
N CYS A 430 15.37 6.46 -5.17
CA CYS A 430 15.01 7.04 -3.87
C CYS A 430 15.39 8.53 -3.75
N GLU A 431 15.52 9.27 -4.86
CA GLU A 431 15.67 10.72 -4.80
C GLU A 431 14.27 11.37 -4.69
N MET A 432 14.04 12.10 -3.60
CA MET A 432 12.81 12.84 -3.34
C MET A 432 12.95 14.31 -3.71
N ARG A 433 11.88 14.90 -4.24
CA ARG A 433 11.77 16.38 -4.35
C ARG A 433 11.54 17.01 -2.95
N PRO A 434 11.69 18.34 -2.80
CA PRO A 434 11.40 19.01 -1.54
C PRO A 434 9.95 18.80 -1.10
N ILE A 435 9.76 18.38 0.15
CA ILE A 435 8.45 18.11 0.76
C ILE A 435 7.59 19.39 0.74
N GLN A 436 6.36 19.25 0.25
CA GLN A 436 5.33 20.28 0.27
C GLN A 436 4.30 19.92 1.35
N ASP A 437 4.15 20.75 2.38
CA ASP A 437 3.02 20.60 3.32
C ASP A 437 1.76 21.17 2.66
N LEU A 438 0.68 20.38 2.59
CA LEU A 438 -0.54 20.73 1.85
C LEU A 438 -1.62 21.34 2.74
N MET A 439 -1.63 20.99 4.03
CA MET A 439 -2.61 21.45 5.01
C MET A 439 -1.95 22.27 6.13
N ASP A 440 -2.71 23.20 6.72
CA ASP A 440 -2.22 23.98 7.87
C ASP A 440 -1.85 23.05 9.05
N PRO A 441 -0.64 23.16 9.64
CA PRO A 441 -0.23 22.25 10.71
C PRO A 441 -1.01 22.44 12.02
N ILE A 442 -1.87 21.47 12.34
CA ILE A 442 -2.76 21.46 13.51
C ILE A 442 -2.15 20.74 14.72
N LEU A 443 -2.54 21.15 15.93
CA LEU A 443 -2.21 20.43 17.17
C LEU A 443 -3.07 19.17 17.30
N LEU A 444 -2.51 18.09 17.86
CA LEU A 444 -3.25 16.84 18.13
C LEU A 444 -4.37 17.00 19.19
N SER A 445 -4.43 18.13 19.89
CA SER A 445 -5.52 18.54 20.78
C SER A 445 -6.68 19.25 20.06
N ASP A 446 -6.41 19.78 18.85
CA ASP A 446 -7.26 20.73 18.15
C ASP A 446 -7.90 20.09 16.90
N GLY A 447 -7.31 19.02 16.38
CA GLY A 447 -7.85 18.24 15.27
C GLY A 447 -7.00 17.05 14.83
N LYS A 448 -7.40 16.40 13.73
CA LYS A 448 -6.63 15.35 13.04
C LYS A 448 -6.89 15.36 11.52
N TYR A 449 -5.87 15.01 10.74
CA TYR A 449 -6.00 14.55 9.34
C TYR A 449 -5.79 13.03 9.26
N TRP A 450 -6.59 12.30 8.47
CA TRP A 450 -6.41 10.86 8.20
C TRP A 450 -7.21 10.38 6.99
N GLY A 451 -7.00 9.12 6.59
CA GLY A 451 -7.77 8.45 5.54
C GLY A 451 -7.65 9.17 4.20
N ILE A 452 -6.42 9.54 3.85
CA ILE A 452 -6.07 10.27 2.64
C ILE A 452 -6.06 9.34 1.42
N ASP A 453 -6.28 9.94 0.25
CA ASP A 453 -6.22 9.27 -1.05
C ASP A 453 -5.75 10.24 -2.15
N ILE A 454 -5.24 9.71 -3.27
CA ILE A 454 -4.74 10.50 -4.41
C ILE A 454 -5.10 9.87 -5.76
N ASP A 455 -5.57 10.71 -6.68
CA ASP A 455 -5.77 10.38 -8.09
C ASP A 455 -5.00 11.34 -9.03
N VAL A 456 -4.67 10.85 -10.24
CA VAL A 456 -3.70 11.47 -11.15
C VAL A 456 -4.18 11.39 -12.61
N ASP A 457 -4.38 12.56 -13.22
CA ASP A 457 -4.90 12.73 -14.59
C ASP A 457 -3.93 13.61 -15.40
N ASP A 458 -3.10 12.97 -16.24
CA ASP A 458 -1.92 13.53 -16.91
C ASP A 458 -0.94 14.24 -15.94
N THR A 459 -1.15 15.54 -15.72
CA THR A 459 -0.35 16.40 -14.83
C THR A 459 -1.15 16.95 -13.65
N LYS A 460 -2.47 16.69 -13.63
CA LYS A 460 -3.40 17.11 -12.59
C LYS A 460 -3.35 16.11 -11.44
N LEU A 461 -3.26 16.63 -10.22
CA LEU A 461 -3.26 15.85 -8.99
C LEU A 461 -4.50 16.19 -8.17
N LEU A 462 -5.19 15.17 -7.68
CA LEU A 462 -6.36 15.30 -6.83
C LEU A 462 -6.09 14.55 -5.53
N VAL A 463 -5.98 15.26 -4.42
CA VAL A 463 -5.73 14.69 -3.09
C VAL A 463 -6.91 15.01 -2.20
N ALA A 464 -7.41 14.05 -1.44
CA ALA A 464 -8.51 14.29 -0.50
C ALA A 464 -8.32 13.46 0.77
N GLY A 465 -9.12 13.74 1.80
CA GLY A 465 -9.11 12.98 3.05
C GLY A 465 -10.02 13.56 4.12
N TYR A 466 -10.08 12.92 5.28
CA TYR A 466 -10.86 13.42 6.42
C TYR A 466 -10.06 14.48 7.21
N HIS A 467 -10.76 15.53 7.61
CA HIS A 467 -10.31 16.53 8.57
C HIS A 467 -11.31 16.63 9.71
N ARG A 468 -10.84 16.46 10.94
CA ARG A 468 -11.60 16.70 12.17
C ARG A 468 -11.08 17.96 12.83
N ASP A 469 -11.97 18.93 13.04
CA ASP A 469 -11.75 20.16 13.79
C ASP A 469 -12.49 20.05 15.13
N PHE A 470 -11.81 20.42 16.24
CA PHE A 470 -12.39 20.53 17.58
C PHE A 470 -12.58 22.00 18.04
N LEU A 471 -12.03 22.98 17.33
CA LEU A 471 -11.81 24.34 17.80
C LEU A 471 -12.40 25.43 16.88
N THR A 472 -13.41 25.09 16.07
CA THR A 472 -14.01 25.99 15.08
C THR A 472 -14.40 27.34 15.69
N GLY A 473 -13.72 28.41 15.27
CA GLY A 473 -14.03 29.79 15.68
C GLY A 473 -13.88 30.12 17.17
N GLY A 474 -13.21 29.25 17.96
CA GLY A 474 -13.11 29.40 19.42
C GLY A 474 -14.32 28.84 20.19
N THR A 475 -15.17 28.05 19.53
CA THR A 475 -16.15 27.18 20.19
C THR A 475 -15.73 25.72 20.04
N TYR A 476 -15.87 24.94 21.11
CA TYR A 476 -15.70 23.49 21.03
C TYR A 476 -16.87 22.87 20.26
N GLN A 477 -16.62 22.55 19.00
CA GLN A 477 -17.50 21.77 18.14
C GLN A 477 -16.65 20.67 17.52
N ASP A 478 -17.08 19.42 17.68
CA ASP A 478 -16.41 18.24 17.12
C ASP A 478 -17.02 17.99 15.73
N LEU A 479 -16.31 18.37 14.68
CA LEU A 479 -16.80 18.36 13.31
C LEU A 479 -15.80 17.64 12.40
N THR A 480 -16.24 16.56 11.75
CA THR A 480 -15.48 15.94 10.66
C THR A 480 -16.06 16.34 9.30
N SER A 481 -15.18 16.68 8.38
CA SER A 481 -15.46 16.93 6.97
C SER A 481 -14.41 16.27 6.07
N ILE A 482 -14.69 16.22 4.77
CA ILE A 482 -13.71 15.85 3.74
C ILE A 482 -13.23 17.12 3.04
N PHE A 483 -11.91 17.27 3.00
CA PHE A 483 -11.23 18.27 2.18
C PHE A 483 -10.85 17.66 0.82
N ILE A 484 -10.72 18.52 -0.19
CA ILE A 484 -10.14 18.19 -1.49
C ILE A 484 -9.07 19.23 -1.82
N LEU A 485 -7.98 18.78 -2.44
CA LEU A 485 -6.81 19.55 -2.86
C LEU A 485 -6.55 19.25 -4.34
N GLU A 486 -6.58 20.29 -5.17
CA GLU A 486 -6.35 20.20 -6.62
C GLU A 486 -5.06 20.94 -6.98
N ALA A 487 -4.22 20.36 -7.85
CA ALA A 487 -3.07 21.04 -8.45
C ALA A 487 -2.77 20.54 -9.86
N ASP A 488 -2.00 21.31 -10.64
CA ASP A 488 -1.46 20.94 -11.95
C ASP A 488 0.07 21.13 -11.91
N ALA A 489 0.81 20.03 -12.06
CA ALA A 489 2.27 19.94 -11.95
C ALA A 489 2.92 20.73 -10.76
N PRO A 490 2.45 20.57 -9.50
CA PRO A 490 2.83 21.45 -8.38
C PRO A 490 4.31 21.39 -7.99
N THR A 491 4.91 22.58 -7.88
CA THR A 491 6.30 22.81 -7.47
C THR A 491 6.42 23.36 -6.04
N SER A 492 5.34 23.91 -5.49
CA SER A 492 5.27 24.47 -4.14
C SER A 492 3.88 24.27 -3.51
N SER A 493 3.80 24.30 -2.16
CA SER A 493 2.52 24.28 -1.43
C SER A 493 1.52 25.37 -1.84
N ASN A 494 1.97 26.48 -2.45
CA ASN A 494 1.09 27.56 -2.90
C ASN A 494 0.41 27.27 -4.24
N ASP A 495 0.84 26.21 -4.93
CA ASP A 495 0.34 25.82 -6.25
C ASP A 495 -0.96 25.00 -6.12
N TRP A 496 -1.27 24.53 -4.91
CA TRP A 496 -2.45 23.72 -4.56
C TRP A 496 -3.67 24.57 -4.19
N ARG A 497 -4.85 24.15 -4.65
CA ARG A 497 -6.16 24.72 -4.31
C ARG A 497 -6.88 23.85 -3.29
N LEU A 498 -7.07 24.36 -2.07
CA LEU A 498 -7.89 23.72 -1.03
C LEU A 498 -9.39 24.04 -1.15
N THR A 499 -10.20 23.00 -1.27
CA THR A 499 -11.65 22.99 -1.04
C THR A 499 -11.91 22.30 0.32
N PRO A 500 -12.03 23.05 1.43
CA PRO A 500 -11.86 22.48 2.78
C PRO A 500 -13.07 21.72 3.35
N ASN A 501 -14.25 21.84 2.73
CA ASN A 501 -15.49 21.23 3.20
C ASN A 501 -16.34 20.77 2.00
N ALA A 502 -15.82 19.87 1.16
CA ALA A 502 -16.60 19.27 0.08
C ALA A 502 -17.81 18.51 0.65
N ILE A 503 -17.57 17.69 1.67
CA ILE A 503 -18.58 16.95 2.43
C ILE A 503 -18.41 17.29 3.90
N SER A 504 -19.44 17.84 4.55
CA SER A 504 -19.45 18.18 5.98
C SER A 504 -20.43 17.32 6.77
N ASP A 505 -20.30 17.34 8.11
CA ASP A 505 -21.17 16.67 9.08
C ASP A 505 -21.11 15.13 8.95
N ILE A 506 -19.88 14.60 9.02
CA ILE A 506 -19.57 13.18 8.91
C ILE A 506 -19.38 12.60 10.32
N ASP A 507 -20.16 11.57 10.68
CA ASP A 507 -20.04 10.86 11.96
C ASP A 507 -19.11 9.66 11.78
N VAL A 508 -17.85 9.78 12.21
CA VAL A 508 -16.78 8.78 12.06
C VAL A 508 -15.75 8.88 13.18
N VAL A 509 -15.06 7.77 13.49
CA VAL A 509 -13.97 7.73 14.48
C VAL A 509 -12.64 7.46 13.78
N ALA A 510 -11.74 8.46 13.80
CA ALA A 510 -10.42 8.36 13.19
C ALA A 510 -9.61 7.16 13.71
N GLY A 511 -9.14 6.31 12.80
CA GLY A 511 -8.45 5.05 13.12
C GLY A 511 -9.35 3.81 13.17
N TYR A 512 -10.67 3.98 13.03
CA TYR A 512 -11.66 2.90 12.84
C TYR A 512 -12.43 3.06 11.53
N THR A 513 -11.84 3.77 10.56
CA THR A 513 -12.40 4.02 9.22
C THR A 513 -11.35 3.78 8.17
N ASP A 514 -11.77 3.19 7.05
CA ASP A 514 -10.95 3.09 5.85
C ASP A 514 -10.67 4.51 5.28
N PRO A 515 -9.64 4.65 4.43
CA PRO A 515 -9.49 5.83 3.58
C PRO A 515 -10.75 6.12 2.76
N ILE A 516 -10.90 7.37 2.32
CA ILE A 516 -11.85 7.66 1.24
C ILE A 516 -11.30 7.10 -0.09
N GLN A 517 -12.13 7.12 -1.12
CA GLN A 517 -11.67 7.05 -2.50
C GLN A 517 -12.05 8.34 -3.22
N ILE A 518 -11.11 8.98 -3.90
CA ILE A 518 -11.30 10.21 -4.68
C ILE A 518 -10.87 9.96 -6.12
N GLU A 519 -11.71 10.33 -7.10
CA GLU A 519 -11.41 10.10 -8.51
C GLU A 519 -11.85 11.30 -9.36
N TYR A 520 -11.12 11.58 -10.43
CA TYR A 520 -11.57 12.47 -11.51
C TYR A 520 -12.71 11.84 -12.34
N GLY A 521 -13.59 12.69 -12.84
CA GLY A 521 -14.56 12.42 -13.91
C GLY A 521 -14.65 13.64 -14.84
N GLU A 522 -15.40 13.53 -15.93
CA GLU A 522 -15.43 14.55 -17.00
C GLU A 522 -16.06 15.89 -16.53
N GLU A 523 -17.15 15.85 -15.75
CA GLU A 523 -17.77 17.07 -15.16
C GLU A 523 -17.58 17.16 -13.63
N TYR A 524 -17.40 16.04 -12.93
CA TYR A 524 -17.42 15.98 -11.46
C TYR A 524 -16.24 15.18 -10.89
N GLY A 525 -15.80 15.55 -9.68
CA GLY A 525 -15.04 14.64 -8.84
C GLY A 525 -15.99 13.66 -8.15
N HIS A 526 -15.56 12.41 -7.99
CA HIS A 526 -16.34 11.33 -7.39
C HIS A 526 -15.70 10.89 -6.07
N ILE A 527 -16.50 10.66 -5.02
CA ILE A 527 -16.02 10.23 -3.69
C ILE A 527 -16.80 9.03 -3.16
N LEU A 528 -16.07 8.00 -2.72
CA LEU A 528 -16.57 7.02 -1.73
C LEU A 528 -16.01 7.36 -0.34
N TYR A 529 -16.86 7.33 0.69
CA TYR A 529 -16.46 7.61 2.06
C TYR A 529 -17.35 6.87 3.07
N GLN A 530 -16.84 6.65 4.28
CA GLN A 530 -17.62 6.08 5.37
C GLN A 530 -18.30 7.17 6.19
N SER A 531 -19.51 6.87 6.67
CA SER A 531 -20.18 7.64 7.72
C SER A 531 -21.14 6.74 8.47
N MET A 532 -21.24 6.94 9.78
CA MET A 532 -22.25 6.28 10.59
C MET A 532 -23.65 6.62 10.07
N ARG A 533 -24.43 5.58 9.83
CA ARG A 533 -25.82 5.62 9.38
C ARG A 533 -26.72 5.32 10.56
N ASN A 534 -27.67 6.21 10.82
CA ASN A 534 -28.75 6.04 11.78
C ASN A 534 -30.07 6.08 11.01
N ASP A 535 -30.61 4.90 10.67
CA ASP A 535 -31.85 4.76 9.91
C ASP A 535 -33.08 4.51 10.81
N THR A 536 -34.22 4.19 10.21
CA THR A 536 -35.47 3.93 10.94
C THR A 536 -35.41 2.76 11.95
N THR A 537 -34.34 1.97 11.98
CA THR A 537 -34.11 0.94 13.01
C THR A 537 -33.52 1.49 14.31
N GLY A 538 -32.92 2.70 14.29
CA GLY A 538 -32.24 3.28 15.44
C GLY A 538 -30.93 2.58 15.84
N LEU A 539 -30.40 1.71 14.98
CA LEU A 539 -29.10 1.06 15.16
C LEU A 539 -28.05 1.82 14.36
N ASN A 540 -27.10 2.44 15.07
CA ASN A 540 -25.91 3.05 14.48
C ASN A 540 -25.04 1.98 13.81
N ARG A 541 -24.70 2.17 12.53
CA ARG A 541 -23.84 1.27 11.73
C ARG A 541 -22.87 2.08 10.87
N LEU A 542 -21.67 1.56 10.63
CA LEU A 542 -20.78 2.14 9.62
C LEU A 542 -21.34 1.82 8.23
N GLY A 543 -21.70 2.86 7.47
CA GLY A 543 -22.24 2.74 6.11
C GLY A 543 -21.28 3.35 5.09
N LEU A 544 -21.25 2.78 3.89
CA LEU A 544 -20.53 3.36 2.76
C LEU A 544 -21.45 4.33 2.02
N TRP A 545 -20.92 5.51 1.73
CA TRP A 545 -21.60 6.59 1.03
C TRP A 545 -20.82 6.96 -0.23
N TYR A 546 -21.58 7.33 -1.25
CA TYR A 546 -21.10 7.89 -2.50
C TYR A 546 -21.58 9.33 -2.63
N ALA A 547 -20.74 10.20 -3.19
CA ALA A 547 -21.04 11.59 -3.50
C ALA A 547 -20.26 12.03 -4.74
N HIS A 548 -20.79 13.01 -5.48
CA HIS A 548 -20.07 13.67 -6.56
C HIS A 548 -20.38 15.18 -6.59
N GLY A 549 -19.51 15.96 -7.22
CA GLY A 549 -19.68 17.40 -7.36
C GLY A 549 -18.47 18.11 -7.96
N ASP A 550 -18.60 19.42 -8.16
CA ASP A 550 -17.48 20.25 -8.62
C ASP A 550 -16.40 20.33 -7.53
N ILE A 551 -15.21 19.82 -7.84
CA ILE A 551 -13.98 19.84 -7.02
C ILE A 551 -13.66 21.25 -6.50
N LYS A 552 -14.02 22.30 -7.26
CA LYS A 552 -13.81 23.70 -6.90
C LYS A 552 -14.85 24.28 -5.95
N GLN A 553 -15.91 23.54 -5.61
CA GLN A 553 -17.01 23.97 -4.74
C GLN A 553 -17.08 23.15 -3.45
N SER A 554 -17.35 23.84 -2.33
CA SER A 554 -17.66 23.19 -1.04
C SER A 554 -19.16 22.85 -0.94
N SER A 555 -19.49 21.92 -0.04
CA SER A 555 -20.87 21.49 0.26
C SER A 555 -21.60 20.83 -0.92
N TRP A 556 -21.03 19.75 -1.44
CA TRP A 556 -21.62 18.90 -2.47
C TRP A 556 -23.02 18.41 -2.08
N THR A 557 -23.98 18.57 -3.00
CA THR A 557 -25.40 18.32 -2.75
C THR A 557 -25.83 16.89 -3.02
N TYR A 558 -25.12 16.15 -3.87
CA TYR A 558 -25.43 14.74 -4.14
C TYR A 558 -24.71 13.84 -3.14
N LYS A 559 -25.49 13.06 -2.39
CA LYS A 559 -25.00 12.04 -1.45
C LYS A 559 -25.97 10.85 -1.45
N LYS A 560 -25.46 9.63 -1.52
CA LYS A 560 -26.23 8.39 -1.59
C LYS A 560 -25.57 7.32 -0.74
N ALA A 561 -26.32 6.66 0.14
CA ALA A 561 -25.84 5.47 0.84
C ALA A 561 -25.83 4.28 -0.12
N VAL A 562 -24.74 3.51 -0.17
CA VAL A 562 -24.50 2.48 -1.21
C VAL A 562 -24.23 1.07 -0.65
N GLY A 563 -23.77 0.97 0.60
CA GLY A 563 -23.53 -0.30 1.30
C GLY A 563 -23.65 -0.19 2.83
N ASP A 564 -23.96 -1.31 3.50
CA ASP A 564 -24.24 -1.39 4.95
C ASP A 564 -23.26 -2.34 5.66
N HIS A 565 -22.66 -1.91 6.77
CA HIS A 565 -21.46 -2.57 7.37
C HIS A 565 -20.35 -2.73 6.33
N ALA A 566 -20.13 -1.67 5.55
CA ALA A 566 -19.32 -1.67 4.35
C ALA A 566 -17.93 -1.06 4.61
N SER A 567 -16.90 -1.72 4.09
CA SER A 567 -15.48 -1.41 4.33
C SER A 567 -14.61 -1.76 3.12
N LEU A 568 -13.34 -1.35 3.12
CA LEU A 568 -12.41 -1.50 2.00
C LEU A 568 -12.97 -0.95 0.66
N PRO A 569 -13.43 0.32 0.60
CA PRO A 569 -13.93 0.89 -0.64
C PRO A 569 -12.80 0.98 -1.68
N GLN A 570 -13.11 0.62 -2.92
CA GLN A 570 -12.26 0.80 -4.09
C GLN A 570 -13.09 1.38 -5.24
N MET A 571 -12.54 2.36 -5.96
CA MET A 571 -13.18 3.03 -7.07
C MET A 571 -12.17 3.30 -8.18
N LYS A 572 -12.60 3.22 -9.44
CA LYS A 572 -11.91 3.80 -10.61
C LYS A 572 -12.97 4.34 -11.59
N VAL A 573 -12.72 5.49 -12.20
CA VAL A 573 -13.66 6.15 -13.13
C VAL A 573 -13.16 6.03 -14.57
N ASN A 574 -14.06 5.70 -15.49
CA ASN A 574 -13.79 5.71 -16.92
C ASN A 574 -14.86 6.53 -17.66
N THR A 575 -14.46 7.62 -18.29
CA THR A 575 -15.34 8.39 -19.19
C THR A 575 -15.52 7.61 -20.50
N VAL A 576 -16.76 7.27 -20.86
CA VAL A 576 -17.09 6.52 -22.07
C VAL A 576 -18.31 7.15 -22.75
N ASP A 577 -18.16 7.57 -24.01
CA ASP A 577 -19.17 8.31 -24.78
C ASP A 577 -19.60 9.64 -24.11
N ASP A 578 -18.64 10.36 -23.51
CA ASP A 578 -18.82 11.58 -22.70
C ASP A 578 -19.64 11.36 -21.39
N GLU A 579 -19.83 10.11 -20.94
CA GLU A 579 -20.50 9.74 -19.67
C GLU A 579 -19.52 9.06 -18.70
N ASP A 580 -19.50 9.47 -17.42
CA ASP A 580 -18.68 8.85 -16.38
C ASP A 580 -19.21 7.47 -15.97
N ARG A 581 -18.41 6.41 -16.14
CA ARG A 581 -18.70 5.04 -15.69
C ARG A 581 -17.77 4.63 -14.57
N LEU A 582 -18.33 4.35 -13.41
CA LEU A 582 -17.59 4.04 -12.20
C LEU A 582 -17.52 2.53 -12.01
N VAL A 583 -16.30 1.99 -11.93
CA VAL A 583 -16.02 0.66 -11.41
C VAL A 583 -15.86 0.78 -9.91
N VAL A 584 -16.63 0.02 -9.12
CA VAL A 584 -16.62 0.09 -7.65
C VAL A 584 -16.64 -1.29 -7.02
N ALA A 585 -15.88 -1.45 -5.92
CA ALA A 585 -15.90 -2.62 -5.07
C ALA A 585 -15.83 -2.25 -3.58
N TRP A 586 -16.38 -3.11 -2.73
CA TRP A 586 -16.25 -3.01 -1.27
C TRP A 586 -16.56 -4.36 -0.61
N LYS A 587 -16.11 -4.53 0.63
CA LYS A 587 -16.53 -5.61 1.53
C LYS A 587 -17.81 -5.22 2.27
N GLU A 588 -18.79 -6.10 2.34
CA GLU A 588 -19.87 -6.03 3.34
C GLU A 588 -19.72 -7.15 4.36
N GLY A 589 -20.09 -6.88 5.61
CA GLY A 589 -20.02 -7.87 6.70
C GLY A 589 -18.60 -8.09 7.24
N SER A 590 -18.39 -9.23 7.91
CA SER A 590 -17.17 -9.49 8.67
C SER A 590 -16.94 -10.98 8.95
N GLY A 591 -15.67 -11.41 8.98
CA GLY A 591 -15.26 -12.74 9.41
C GLY A 591 -15.78 -13.84 8.48
N SER A 592 -16.55 -14.78 9.03
CA SER A 592 -17.22 -15.84 8.25
C SER A 592 -18.23 -15.30 7.25
N ASN A 593 -18.87 -14.16 7.54
CA ASN A 593 -19.94 -13.54 6.77
C ASN A 593 -19.45 -12.32 5.96
N SER A 594 -18.17 -12.26 5.60
CA SER A 594 -17.64 -11.25 4.67
C SER A 594 -18.06 -11.56 3.23
N GLU A 595 -18.58 -10.57 2.51
CA GLU A 595 -18.90 -10.66 1.08
C GLU A 595 -18.19 -9.56 0.28
N LEU A 596 -17.67 -9.91 -0.89
CA LEU A 596 -17.14 -8.97 -1.87
C LEU A 596 -18.28 -8.50 -2.77
N ILE A 597 -18.60 -7.21 -2.72
CA ILE A 597 -19.52 -6.55 -3.65
C ILE A 597 -18.71 -5.87 -4.74
N THR A 598 -19.14 -5.98 -5.99
CA THR A 598 -18.51 -5.32 -7.15
C THR A 598 -19.59 -4.88 -8.12
N ARG A 599 -19.55 -3.63 -8.60
CA ARG A 599 -20.54 -3.07 -9.54
C ARG A 599 -19.89 -2.17 -10.58
N ILE A 600 -20.52 -2.08 -11.75
CA ILE A 600 -20.28 -1.00 -12.73
C ILE A 600 -21.51 -0.08 -12.67
N VAL A 601 -21.31 1.20 -12.39
CA VAL A 601 -22.39 2.17 -12.15
C VAL A 601 -22.22 3.49 -12.91
N ASP A 602 -23.32 4.21 -13.09
CA ASP A 602 -23.36 5.59 -13.58
C ASP A 602 -23.12 6.62 -12.44
N ASP A 603 -23.06 7.91 -12.80
CA ASP A 603 -22.95 9.06 -11.88
C ASP A 603 -24.06 9.07 -10.80
N THR A 604 -25.27 8.63 -11.15
CA THR A 604 -26.38 8.47 -10.19
C THR A 604 -26.19 7.26 -9.26
N PHE A 605 -25.13 6.47 -9.44
CA PHE A 605 -24.83 5.19 -8.81
C PHE A 605 -25.91 4.13 -9.08
N SER A 606 -26.38 4.04 -10.34
CA SER A 606 -27.28 2.99 -10.84
C SER A 606 -26.48 1.96 -11.64
N THR A 607 -26.85 0.67 -11.55
CA THR A 607 -26.06 -0.43 -12.15
C THR A 607 -26.25 -0.55 -13.65
N ILE A 608 -25.22 -0.21 -14.42
CA ILE A 608 -25.21 -0.32 -15.88
C ILE A 608 -25.34 -1.79 -16.29
N SER A 609 -26.25 -2.10 -17.21
CA SER A 609 -26.44 -3.45 -17.79
C SER A 609 -26.65 -4.62 -16.81
N ASN A 610 -27.10 -4.35 -15.57
CA ASN A 610 -27.12 -5.30 -14.45
C ASN A 610 -25.72 -5.88 -14.09
N SER A 611 -24.66 -5.11 -14.34
CA SER A 611 -23.28 -5.45 -13.96
C SER A 611 -23.05 -5.28 -12.45
N SER A 612 -23.60 -6.23 -11.69
CA SER A 612 -23.31 -6.42 -10.26
C SER A 612 -22.85 -7.85 -10.01
N MET A 613 -21.81 -8.00 -9.19
CA MET A 613 -21.32 -9.27 -8.67
C MET A 613 -21.25 -9.22 -7.14
N GLN A 614 -21.52 -10.35 -6.52
CA GLN A 614 -21.53 -10.56 -5.08
C GLN A 614 -20.93 -11.94 -4.85
N ILE A 615 -19.85 -12.04 -4.06
CA ILE A 615 -19.13 -13.30 -3.80
C ILE A 615 -18.99 -13.46 -2.28
N SER A 616 -19.29 -14.65 -1.76
CA SER A 616 -18.92 -15.02 -0.39
C SER A 616 -17.39 -15.04 -0.28
N ALA A 617 -16.84 -14.07 0.45
CA ALA A 617 -15.42 -13.75 0.53
C ALA A 617 -14.97 -13.84 1.99
N ARG A 618 -15.23 -14.99 2.63
CA ARG A 618 -14.88 -15.30 4.02
C ARG A 618 -13.49 -14.76 4.37
N GLY A 619 -13.40 -13.90 5.37
CA GLY A 619 -12.14 -13.33 5.87
C GLY A 619 -11.57 -12.13 5.12
N LEU A 620 -12.14 -11.73 3.97
CA LEU A 620 -11.64 -10.65 3.09
C LEU A 620 -11.00 -9.48 3.85
N SER A 621 -9.71 -9.27 3.62
CA SER A 621 -8.84 -8.36 4.36
C SER A 621 -8.40 -7.17 3.50
N GLN A 622 -8.20 -7.36 2.19
CA GLN A 622 -7.80 -6.32 1.24
C GLN A 622 -8.52 -6.42 -0.10
N ILE A 623 -8.77 -5.27 -0.73
CA ILE A 623 -9.19 -5.11 -2.12
C ILE A 623 -8.32 -4.00 -2.71
N VAL A 624 -7.68 -4.24 -3.85
CA VAL A 624 -6.87 -3.24 -4.55
C VAL A 624 -7.24 -3.21 -6.04
N PHE A 625 -7.47 -2.01 -6.57
CA PHE A 625 -7.62 -1.77 -8.01
C PHE A 625 -6.29 -1.37 -8.67
N SER A 626 -6.17 -1.63 -9.96
CA SER A 626 -5.09 -1.09 -10.81
C SER A 626 -5.64 -0.89 -12.22
N GLU A 627 -5.47 0.29 -12.79
CA GLU A 627 -6.01 0.58 -14.11
C GLU A 627 -5.14 0.00 -15.24
N THR A 628 -5.79 -0.40 -16.34
CA THR A 628 -5.13 -0.75 -17.59
C THR A 628 -5.98 -0.28 -18.78
N SER A 629 -5.36 -0.16 -19.96
CA SER A 629 -6.03 0.11 -21.24
C SER A 629 -7.00 -1.01 -21.71
N ARG A 630 -7.26 -2.03 -20.87
CA ARG A 630 -8.22 -3.12 -21.12
C ARG A 630 -9.34 -3.17 -20.06
N GLY A 631 -9.33 -2.25 -19.09
CA GLY A 631 -10.21 -2.22 -17.93
C GLY A 631 -9.45 -2.25 -16.60
N VAL A 632 -10.21 -2.19 -15.51
CA VAL A 632 -9.68 -2.16 -14.13
C VAL A 632 -9.33 -3.57 -13.69
N GLN A 633 -8.06 -3.82 -13.41
CA GLN A 633 -7.59 -5.02 -12.70
C GLN A 633 -8.02 -4.92 -11.23
N ILE A 634 -8.48 -6.04 -10.67
CA ILE A 634 -8.87 -6.17 -9.26
C ILE A 634 -8.07 -7.31 -8.64
N MET A 635 -7.50 -7.05 -7.47
CA MET A 635 -6.94 -8.08 -6.60
C MET A 635 -7.60 -8.01 -5.23
N HIS A 636 -7.86 -9.17 -4.63
CA HIS A 636 -8.42 -9.29 -3.29
C HIS A 636 -7.98 -10.60 -2.65
N ASP A 637 -8.24 -10.76 -1.35
CA ASP A 637 -7.99 -12.02 -0.64
C ASP A 637 -9.25 -12.60 0.02
N MET A 638 -9.22 -13.91 0.26
CA MET A 638 -10.19 -14.58 1.12
C MET A 638 -9.62 -15.88 1.67
N VAL A 639 -10.17 -16.36 2.79
CA VAL A 639 -9.93 -17.71 3.30
C VAL A 639 -10.85 -18.68 2.56
N GLY A 640 -10.28 -19.35 1.58
CA GLY A 640 -10.89 -20.56 1.02
C GLY A 640 -10.57 -21.79 1.86
N SER A 641 -11.07 -22.95 1.45
CA SER A 641 -10.94 -24.21 2.20
C SER A 641 -9.52 -24.71 2.48
N GLY A 642 -8.51 -24.16 1.80
CA GLY A 642 -7.08 -24.45 1.99
C GLY A 642 -6.33 -23.39 2.78
N GLY A 643 -7.03 -22.42 3.39
CA GLY A 643 -6.45 -21.23 4.01
C GLY A 643 -6.53 -19.97 3.15
N PRO A 644 -5.84 -18.89 3.57
CA PRO A 644 -5.82 -17.60 2.87
C PRO A 644 -5.32 -17.72 1.42
N GLN A 645 -6.03 -17.07 0.50
CA GLN A 645 -5.81 -17.14 -0.94
C GLN A 645 -5.96 -15.74 -1.56
N VAL A 646 -5.02 -15.37 -2.43
CA VAL A 646 -5.05 -14.13 -3.21
C VAL A 646 -5.66 -14.43 -4.58
N HIS A 647 -6.66 -13.64 -4.95
CA HIS A 647 -7.39 -13.72 -6.20
C HIS A 647 -7.11 -12.49 -7.09
N TYR A 648 -7.13 -12.72 -8.39
CA TYR A 648 -6.98 -11.74 -9.46
C TYR A 648 -8.17 -11.80 -10.41
N GLY A 649 -8.48 -10.67 -11.01
CA GLY A 649 -9.21 -10.62 -12.26
C GLY A 649 -9.33 -9.20 -12.80
N MET A 650 -10.33 -8.98 -13.66
CA MET A 650 -10.51 -7.71 -14.36
C MET A 650 -11.99 -7.39 -14.58
N ILE A 651 -12.28 -6.10 -14.66
CA ILE A 651 -13.58 -5.49 -14.86
C ILE A 651 -13.46 -4.54 -16.05
N ASN A 652 -14.32 -4.69 -17.06
CA ASN A 652 -14.33 -3.78 -18.22
C ASN A 652 -15.63 -2.96 -18.21
N SER A 653 -15.48 -1.63 -18.27
CA SER A 653 -16.51 -0.59 -18.15
C SER A 653 -17.09 -0.15 -19.50
N GLU A 654 -16.29 -0.19 -20.57
CA GLU A 654 -16.72 0.07 -21.96
C GLU A 654 -17.75 -0.97 -22.44
N ASN A 655 -17.34 -2.24 -22.36
CA ASN A 655 -18.05 -3.44 -22.76
C ASN A 655 -18.36 -4.24 -21.47
N PRO A 656 -19.49 -3.97 -20.79
CA PRO A 656 -19.70 -4.36 -19.40
C PRO A 656 -19.57 -5.87 -19.13
N TRP A 657 -18.43 -6.29 -18.56
CA TRP A 657 -18.20 -7.63 -18.02
C TRP A 657 -17.25 -7.62 -16.82
N MET A 658 -17.36 -8.66 -16.00
CA MET A 658 -16.52 -8.87 -14.81
C MET A 658 -16.13 -10.35 -14.70
N ALA A 659 -14.87 -10.61 -14.35
CA ALA A 659 -14.41 -11.90 -13.84
C ALA A 659 -13.24 -11.66 -12.88
N ILE A 660 -13.47 -11.92 -11.58
CA ILE A 660 -12.66 -11.38 -10.48
C ILE A 660 -12.07 -12.47 -9.57
N SER A 661 -11.99 -13.72 -10.06
CA SER A 661 -12.01 -14.89 -9.17
C SER A 661 -10.91 -15.93 -9.44
N ASN A 662 -9.87 -15.61 -10.22
CA ASN A 662 -8.73 -16.52 -10.46
C ASN A 662 -7.79 -16.50 -9.25
N ARG A 663 -7.62 -17.64 -8.55
CA ARG A 663 -6.57 -17.77 -7.50
C ARG A 663 -5.19 -17.71 -8.13
N ILE A 664 -4.36 -16.77 -7.68
CA ILE A 664 -2.98 -16.58 -8.18
C ILE A 664 -1.92 -17.00 -7.16
N SER A 665 -2.22 -16.95 -5.86
CA SER A 665 -1.32 -17.41 -4.81
C SER A 665 -2.03 -17.70 -3.49
N ASP A 666 -1.30 -18.31 -2.56
CA ASP A 666 -1.75 -18.57 -1.19
C ASP A 666 -1.12 -17.53 -0.25
N GLY A 667 -1.87 -17.04 0.72
CA GLY A 667 -1.51 -15.91 1.58
C GLY A 667 -2.60 -14.84 1.71
N TRP A 668 -2.37 -13.86 2.59
CA TRP A 668 -3.14 -12.61 2.64
C TRP A 668 -2.50 -11.56 1.73
N LEU A 669 -3.32 -10.79 1.02
CA LEU A 669 -2.90 -9.67 0.19
C LEU A 669 -2.48 -8.50 1.10
N HIS A 670 -1.51 -7.69 0.66
CA HIS A 670 -1.08 -6.50 1.38
C HIS A 670 -1.19 -5.25 0.51
N SER A 671 -0.41 -5.19 -0.56
CA SER A 671 -0.40 -4.04 -1.48
C SER A 671 -0.08 -4.50 -2.91
N VAL A 672 -0.60 -3.74 -3.88
CA VAL A 672 -0.41 -3.95 -5.31
C VAL A 672 -0.11 -2.61 -5.95
N SER A 673 0.86 -2.56 -6.87
CA SER A 673 1.13 -1.37 -7.68
C SER A 673 1.53 -1.73 -9.10
N ARG A 674 1.20 -0.84 -10.02
CA ARG A 674 1.44 -0.95 -11.46
C ARG A 674 1.69 0.47 -11.99
N SER A 675 2.83 0.72 -12.62
CA SER A 675 3.00 1.96 -13.40
C SER A 675 2.16 1.90 -14.69
N PRO A 676 1.59 3.02 -15.19
CA PRO A 676 0.78 3.04 -16.42
C PRO A 676 1.46 2.41 -17.65
N ASP A 677 2.78 2.62 -17.79
CA ASP A 677 3.59 2.07 -18.89
C ASP A 677 4.07 0.63 -18.62
N SER A 678 4.02 0.19 -17.35
CA SER A 678 4.53 -1.11 -16.92
C SER A 678 3.69 -2.27 -17.43
N GLY A 679 4.36 -3.30 -17.93
CA GLY A 679 3.74 -4.57 -18.29
C GLY A 679 3.24 -5.38 -17.08
N GLU A 680 3.69 -5.10 -15.86
CA GLU A 680 3.42 -5.96 -14.69
C GLU A 680 2.78 -5.22 -13.51
N ALA A 681 1.85 -5.90 -12.83
CA ALA A 681 1.34 -5.48 -11.52
C ALA A 681 2.11 -6.21 -10.42
N VAL A 682 2.86 -5.47 -9.61
CA VAL A 682 3.70 -6.00 -8.51
C VAL A 682 2.86 -6.18 -7.25
N ILE A 683 3.02 -7.30 -6.57
CA ILE A 683 2.18 -7.72 -5.44
C ILE A 683 3.06 -8.07 -4.24
N ILE A 684 2.81 -7.42 -3.09
CA ILE A 684 3.25 -7.92 -1.78
C ILE A 684 2.10 -8.68 -1.12
N HIS A 685 2.41 -9.88 -0.62
CA HIS A 685 1.48 -10.73 0.14
C HIS A 685 2.24 -11.47 1.24
N THR A 686 1.52 -11.92 2.26
CA THR A 686 2.06 -12.83 3.28
C THR A 686 2.09 -14.27 2.75
N SER A 687 2.82 -15.15 3.43
CA SER A 687 2.80 -16.60 3.18
C SER A 687 3.11 -17.35 4.46
N THR A 688 2.98 -18.68 4.45
CA THR A 688 3.40 -19.55 5.56
C THR A 688 4.92 -19.50 5.86
N GLN A 689 5.71 -18.77 5.06
CA GLN A 689 7.15 -18.55 5.24
C GLN A 689 7.51 -17.06 5.43
N GLY A 690 6.52 -16.19 5.71
CA GLY A 690 6.70 -14.74 5.83
C GLY A 690 6.36 -13.97 4.55
N TRP A 691 6.86 -12.74 4.44
CA TRP A 691 6.56 -11.81 3.35
C TRP A 691 7.12 -12.27 2.00
N VAL A 692 6.32 -12.16 0.94
CA VAL A 692 6.69 -12.54 -0.42
C VAL A 692 6.25 -11.46 -1.42
N ILE A 693 7.15 -11.11 -2.33
CA ILE A 693 6.84 -10.28 -3.50
C ILE A 693 6.71 -11.17 -4.75
N ARG A 694 5.74 -10.86 -5.61
CA ARG A 694 5.57 -11.45 -6.95
C ARG A 694 5.05 -10.39 -7.92
N ALA A 695 4.74 -10.77 -9.14
CA ALA A 695 4.02 -9.91 -10.08
C ALA A 695 3.03 -10.71 -10.95
N VAL A 696 2.05 -10.01 -11.52
CA VAL A 696 1.23 -10.48 -12.64
C VAL A 696 1.67 -9.71 -13.88
N ILE A 697 2.40 -10.38 -14.77
CA ILE A 697 2.95 -9.84 -16.01
C ILE A 697 1.90 -9.99 -17.10
N ASP A 698 1.54 -8.91 -17.78
CA ASP A 698 0.68 -8.88 -18.96
C ASP A 698 1.55 -8.93 -20.23
N ASP A 699 1.36 -9.95 -21.07
CA ASP A 699 2.04 -10.08 -22.37
C ASP A 699 1.30 -9.34 -23.51
N SER A 700 0.17 -8.70 -23.22
CA SER A 700 -0.44 -7.75 -24.15
C SER A 700 0.36 -6.44 -24.18
N LYS A 701 0.33 -5.74 -25.32
CA LYS A 701 1.31 -4.67 -25.60
C LYS A 701 1.00 -3.41 -24.79
N PRO A 702 1.91 -2.90 -23.94
CA PRO A 702 1.85 -1.49 -23.51
C PRO A 702 1.98 -0.60 -24.76
N ASN A 703 1.18 0.46 -24.83
CA ASN A 703 0.75 1.03 -26.13
C ASN A 703 1.25 2.45 -26.43
N THR A 704 2.55 2.72 -26.20
CA THR A 704 3.18 4.01 -26.58
C THR A 704 4.67 3.84 -26.86
N GLY A 705 5.08 3.61 -28.11
CA GLY A 705 6.52 3.55 -28.44
C GLY A 705 6.88 3.25 -29.90
N ALA A 706 8.08 3.67 -30.30
CA ALA A 706 8.69 3.27 -31.56
C ALA A 706 9.29 1.86 -31.42
N ILE A 707 8.54 0.86 -31.87
CA ILE A 707 8.77 -0.59 -31.66
C ILE A 707 10.20 -1.01 -32.04
N ASP A 708 10.95 -1.58 -31.09
CA ASP A 708 12.16 -2.35 -31.42
C ASP A 708 11.77 -3.69 -32.08
N ILE A 709 12.48 -4.06 -33.13
CA ILE A 709 12.27 -5.29 -33.89
C ILE A 709 12.51 -6.53 -33.00
N LEU A 710 13.36 -6.41 -31.97
CA LEU A 710 13.55 -7.45 -30.96
C LEU A 710 12.30 -7.63 -30.08
N GLU A 711 11.66 -6.53 -29.68
CA GLU A 711 10.43 -6.53 -28.86
C GLU A 711 9.25 -7.19 -29.60
N GLU A 712 9.05 -6.85 -30.88
CA GLU A 712 8.05 -7.52 -31.72
C GLU A 712 8.32 -9.02 -31.84
N LEU A 713 9.60 -9.43 -31.90
CA LEU A 713 9.98 -10.84 -31.91
C LEU A 713 9.72 -11.53 -30.55
N ARG A 714 9.90 -10.82 -29.43
CA ARG A 714 9.56 -11.29 -28.07
C ARG A 714 8.06 -11.58 -27.97
N PHE A 715 7.23 -10.61 -28.34
CA PHE A 715 5.77 -10.75 -28.34
C PHE A 715 5.28 -11.86 -29.28
N GLN A 716 5.86 -12.03 -30.47
CA GLN A 716 5.48 -13.11 -31.40
C GLN A 716 5.90 -14.51 -30.92
N LEU A 717 6.91 -14.62 -30.04
CA LEU A 717 7.37 -15.90 -29.48
C LEU A 717 6.69 -16.25 -28.14
N GLY A 718 5.96 -15.32 -27.52
CA GLY A 718 5.30 -15.54 -26.22
C GLY A 718 6.29 -15.81 -25.09
N LEU A 719 7.46 -15.16 -25.12
CA LEU A 719 8.53 -15.35 -24.14
C LEU A 719 8.61 -14.14 -23.20
N ASP A 720 8.84 -14.42 -21.92
CA ASP A 720 9.26 -13.40 -20.96
C ASP A 720 10.61 -12.79 -21.36
N GLU A 721 10.90 -11.58 -20.88
CA GLU A 721 12.11 -10.84 -21.25
C GLU A 721 13.40 -11.59 -20.86
N GLY A 722 13.40 -12.31 -19.73
CA GLY A 722 14.54 -13.10 -19.28
C GLY A 722 14.84 -14.28 -20.23
N SER A 723 13.83 -15.09 -20.54
CA SER A 723 13.93 -16.20 -21.50
C SER A 723 14.28 -15.71 -22.90
N PHE A 724 13.72 -14.57 -23.33
CA PHE A 724 14.02 -13.96 -24.62
C PHE A 724 15.47 -13.44 -24.69
N ASN A 725 15.96 -12.76 -23.67
CA ASN A 725 17.36 -12.31 -23.59
C ASN A 725 18.35 -13.49 -23.56
N ILE A 726 18.00 -14.60 -22.88
CA ILE A 726 18.78 -15.84 -22.93
C ILE A 726 18.80 -16.44 -24.34
N LEU A 727 17.66 -16.46 -25.03
CA LEU A 727 17.54 -16.94 -26.42
C LEU A 727 18.37 -16.09 -27.39
N VAL A 728 18.21 -14.77 -27.36
CA VAL A 728 18.93 -13.80 -28.21
C VAL A 728 20.43 -13.86 -27.93
N GLY A 729 20.84 -13.92 -26.65
CA GLY A 729 22.24 -14.11 -26.27
C GLY A 729 22.83 -15.42 -26.80
N GLY A 730 22.08 -16.52 -26.71
CA GLY A 730 22.46 -17.81 -27.30
C GLY A 730 22.63 -17.76 -28.81
N ILE A 731 21.69 -17.11 -29.53
CA ILE A 731 21.76 -16.91 -30.98
C ILE A 731 22.97 -16.03 -31.36
N ALA A 732 23.20 -14.92 -30.64
CA ALA A 732 24.33 -14.04 -30.87
C ALA A 732 25.68 -14.76 -30.70
N ILE A 733 25.83 -15.57 -29.65
CA ILE A 733 27.02 -16.42 -29.44
C ILE A 733 27.17 -17.45 -30.58
N ALA A 734 26.08 -18.09 -31.01
CA ALA A 734 26.12 -19.04 -32.11
C ALA A 734 26.52 -18.39 -33.45
N VAL A 735 26.02 -17.19 -33.75
CA VAL A 735 26.38 -16.41 -34.93
C VAL A 735 27.85 -15.97 -34.88
N LEU A 736 28.35 -15.48 -33.74
CA LEU A 736 29.76 -15.11 -33.56
C LEU A 736 30.71 -16.32 -33.72
N LEU A 737 30.32 -17.50 -33.22
CA LEU A 737 31.05 -18.75 -33.45
C LEU A 737 31.04 -19.13 -34.94
N LEU A 738 29.90 -19.00 -35.64
CA LEU A 738 29.82 -19.24 -37.08
C LEU A 738 30.70 -18.26 -37.87
N CYS A 739 30.67 -16.97 -37.55
CA CYS A 739 31.51 -15.95 -38.18
C CYS A 739 33.01 -16.19 -37.96
N THR A 740 33.43 -16.56 -36.74
CA THR A 740 34.85 -16.88 -36.48
C THR A 740 35.30 -18.16 -37.21
N ILE A 741 34.46 -19.17 -37.31
CA ILE A 741 34.72 -20.38 -38.13
C ILE A 741 34.83 -20.02 -39.61
N VAL A 742 33.92 -19.22 -40.17
CA VAL A 742 33.96 -18.77 -41.57
C VAL A 742 35.22 -17.94 -41.86
N LEU A 743 35.59 -17.01 -40.97
CA LEU A 743 36.83 -16.23 -41.09
C LEU A 743 38.09 -17.11 -40.97
N GLY A 744 38.07 -18.16 -40.14
CA GLY A 744 39.12 -19.18 -40.08
C GLY A 744 39.26 -19.99 -41.39
N VAL A 745 38.14 -20.37 -42.00
CA VAL A 745 38.12 -21.07 -43.30
C VAL A 745 38.52 -20.15 -44.45
N MET A 746 38.14 -18.87 -44.43
CA MET A 746 38.54 -17.91 -45.46
C MET A 746 40.02 -17.52 -45.36
N SER A 747 40.55 -17.27 -44.16
CA SER A 747 41.96 -16.97 -43.95
C SER A 747 42.87 -18.14 -44.33
N THR A 748 42.53 -19.37 -43.96
CA THR A 748 43.28 -20.57 -44.39
C THR A 748 43.21 -20.83 -45.90
N ARG A 749 42.13 -20.43 -46.58
CA ARG A 749 42.06 -20.41 -48.06
C ARG A 749 42.92 -19.29 -48.67
N ALA A 750 42.89 -18.07 -48.10
CA ALA A 750 43.66 -16.93 -48.59
C ALA A 750 45.18 -17.15 -48.51
N VAL A 751 45.68 -17.76 -47.42
CA VAL A 751 47.10 -18.11 -47.26
C VAL A 751 47.59 -19.07 -48.35
N ARG A 752 46.73 -19.96 -48.87
CA ARG A 752 47.08 -20.84 -50.01
C ARG A 752 47.16 -20.12 -51.35
N TRP A 753 46.63 -18.91 -51.50
CA TRP A 753 46.58 -18.19 -52.78
C TRP A 753 47.69 -17.15 -52.97
N MET A 754 48.43 -16.77 -51.93
CA MET A 754 49.61 -15.89 -52.05
C MET A 754 50.87 -16.59 -52.64
N GLY A 755 50.79 -17.89 -52.93
CA GLY A 755 51.92 -18.73 -53.34
C GLY A 755 52.11 -18.96 -54.84
N GLY A 756 52.28 -17.92 -55.67
CA GLY A 756 52.93 -18.08 -56.99
C GLY A 756 52.41 -17.24 -58.17
N ARG A 757 53.21 -16.26 -58.61
CA ARG A 757 53.02 -15.57 -59.91
C ARG A 757 53.54 -16.42 -61.07
N ARG A 758 52.75 -16.59 -62.14
CA ARG A 758 53.28 -16.69 -63.52
C ARG A 758 52.25 -16.27 -64.58
N ARG A 759 52.65 -15.34 -65.46
CA ARG A 759 51.85 -14.90 -66.62
C ARG A 759 51.74 -16.02 -67.66
N LYS A 760 50.55 -16.16 -68.26
CA LYS A 760 50.38 -16.51 -69.69
C LYS A 760 49.19 -15.74 -70.26
N THR A 761 49.35 -15.20 -71.45
CA THR A 761 48.28 -14.68 -72.31
C THR A 761 47.93 -15.73 -73.34
N ALA A 762 46.65 -15.84 -73.70
CA ALA A 762 46.16 -16.57 -74.86
C ALA A 762 44.94 -15.82 -75.43
N GLN A 763 44.80 -15.83 -76.75
CA GLN A 763 43.61 -15.32 -77.46
C GLN A 763 42.72 -16.51 -77.86
N GLY A 764 41.42 -16.26 -77.98
CA GLY A 764 40.44 -17.17 -78.58
C GLY A 764 39.21 -16.36 -78.99
N VAL A 765 38.65 -16.63 -80.16
CA VAL A 765 37.58 -15.83 -80.78
C VAL A 765 36.49 -16.76 -81.33
N VAL A 766 35.25 -16.45 -80.94
CA VAL A 766 33.95 -16.69 -81.60
C VAL A 766 33.80 -17.88 -82.58
N MET A 767 32.79 -18.71 -82.30
CA MET A 767 31.80 -19.12 -83.31
C MET A 767 30.39 -18.98 -82.71
N LEU A 768 29.43 -18.54 -83.52
CA LEU A 768 28.00 -18.58 -83.23
C LEU A 768 27.35 -19.76 -83.97
N GLU A 769 26.15 -20.15 -83.54
CA GLU A 769 25.08 -20.57 -84.44
C GLU A 769 23.79 -19.82 -84.02
N ASP A 770 22.97 -19.44 -84.99
CA ASP A 770 21.78 -18.57 -84.85
C ASP A 770 20.47 -19.37 -85.02
N ASP A 771 19.35 -18.85 -84.46
CA ASP A 771 18.00 -18.81 -85.07
C ASP A 771 17.03 -18.14 -84.05
N VAL A 772 16.46 -16.95 -84.30
CA VAL A 772 15.25 -16.64 -85.11
C VAL A 772 13.95 -17.04 -84.36
N VAL A 773 13.20 -16.13 -83.69
CA VAL A 773 12.29 -15.05 -84.20
C VAL A 773 11.04 -15.66 -84.87
N ASP A 774 9.77 -15.36 -84.57
CA ASP A 774 9.02 -14.32 -83.79
C ASP A 774 7.97 -15.02 -82.83
N VAL A 775 7.02 -14.43 -82.07
CA VAL A 775 5.94 -13.46 -82.38
C VAL A 775 5.28 -12.88 -81.09
N ILE A 776 5.39 -11.55 -80.90
CA ILE A 776 4.35 -10.54 -80.55
C ILE A 776 3.41 -10.76 -79.32
N ASP A 777 3.65 -9.94 -78.28
CA ASP A 777 2.75 -8.95 -77.60
C ASP A 777 1.42 -9.43 -76.91
N ASP A 778 0.80 -8.72 -75.96
CA ASP A 778 0.79 -7.29 -75.57
C ASP A 778 1.03 -6.98 -74.05
N ASP A 779 1.16 -5.67 -73.75
CA ASP A 779 1.10 -4.91 -72.48
C ASP A 779 2.39 -4.64 -71.63
N ASP A 780 2.88 -3.39 -71.76
CA ASP A 780 4.01 -2.71 -71.06
C ASP A 780 3.63 -2.18 -69.63
N ILE A 781 4.48 -2.13 -68.58
CA ILE A 781 5.77 -1.38 -68.34
C ILE A 781 5.57 0.16 -68.20
N PRO A 782 6.22 0.93 -67.28
CA PRO A 782 6.98 0.64 -66.03
C PRO A 782 6.58 1.49 -64.78
N VAL A 783 7.27 1.29 -63.64
CA VAL A 783 7.59 2.35 -62.64
C VAL A 783 9.06 2.18 -62.19
N GLU A 784 9.74 3.29 -61.81
CA GLU A 784 11.20 3.37 -61.64
C GLU A 784 11.75 2.89 -60.27
N THR A 785 13.09 2.76 -60.22
CA THR A 785 13.90 2.25 -59.10
C THR A 785 14.14 3.27 -57.98
N ILE A 786 14.13 2.81 -56.73
CA ILE A 786 14.73 3.49 -55.57
C ILE A 786 16.07 2.79 -55.25
N ASP A 787 17.13 3.56 -55.02
CA ASP A 787 18.47 3.03 -54.70
C ASP A 787 19.18 3.94 -53.68
N THR A 788 19.51 3.39 -52.50
CA THR A 788 20.18 4.10 -51.39
C THR A 788 21.01 3.14 -50.53
N SER A 789 22.33 3.32 -50.43
CA SER A 789 23.19 2.58 -49.49
C SER A 789 24.56 3.26 -49.23
N SER A 790 25.26 2.81 -48.17
CA SER A 790 26.63 3.19 -47.69
C SER A 790 26.80 4.56 -46.99
N ILE A 791 27.46 4.76 -45.83
CA ILE A 791 28.36 4.00 -44.92
C ILE A 791 29.86 3.97 -45.37
N VAL A 792 30.86 4.56 -44.66
CA VAL A 792 30.83 5.47 -43.47
C VAL A 792 32.19 6.19 -43.21
N GLU A 793 32.14 7.34 -42.52
CA GLU A 793 33.12 7.93 -41.54
C GLU A 793 34.56 8.42 -41.91
N VAL A 794 35.05 9.27 -40.99
CA VAL A 794 36.41 9.60 -40.46
C VAL A 794 37.32 10.75 -40.98
N VAL A 795 37.71 11.61 -40.00
CA VAL A 795 38.86 12.56 -39.85
C VAL A 795 39.03 13.80 -40.77
N GLY A 796 39.18 14.99 -40.16
CA GLY A 796 40.25 15.93 -40.59
C GLY A 796 40.04 17.46 -40.54
N ALA A 797 40.27 18.09 -39.38
CA ALA A 797 40.85 19.42 -39.11
C ALA A 797 40.65 20.66 -40.03
N ASP A 798 40.28 21.76 -39.37
CA ASP A 798 40.80 23.14 -39.49
C ASP A 798 40.50 24.10 -40.69
N LEU A 799 40.17 25.34 -40.26
CA LEU A 799 40.42 26.66 -40.87
C LEU A 799 39.63 27.16 -42.11
N GLU A 800 38.70 28.07 -41.79
CA GLU A 800 38.59 29.44 -42.31
C GLU A 800 37.85 29.81 -43.64
N THR A 801 37.04 30.87 -43.49
CA THR A 801 36.60 31.91 -44.45
C THR A 801 35.33 31.79 -45.34
N THR A 802 34.48 32.82 -45.14
CA THR A 802 33.67 33.58 -46.12
C THR A 802 32.38 33.05 -46.77
N SER A 803 31.27 33.53 -46.20
CA SER A 803 30.13 34.21 -46.87
C SER A 803 29.26 33.48 -47.91
N GLN A 804 28.01 33.23 -47.52
CA GLN A 804 26.88 33.11 -48.45
C GLN A 804 26.49 34.48 -49.02
N ARG A 805 26.22 34.57 -50.34
CA ARG A 805 25.57 35.78 -50.90
C ARG A 805 24.87 35.63 -52.25
N GLN A 806 23.87 34.74 -52.37
CA GLN A 806 22.73 34.89 -53.29
C GLN A 806 21.74 33.72 -53.12
N ASP A 807 20.62 33.94 -52.43
CA ASP A 807 19.33 33.87 -53.12
C ASP A 807 18.25 34.66 -52.35
N ARG A 808 17.62 35.63 -53.02
CA ARG A 808 16.59 36.51 -52.41
C ARG A 808 15.63 37.11 -53.45
N ARG A 809 15.18 36.29 -54.40
CA ARG A 809 14.11 36.61 -55.36
C ARG A 809 13.37 35.33 -55.73
N GLN A 810 12.06 35.46 -55.97
CA GLN A 810 11.08 34.36 -56.13
C GLN A 810 10.70 33.67 -54.79
N ARG A 811 9.43 33.48 -54.42
CA ARG A 811 8.15 33.99 -55.00
C ARG A 811 7.22 34.54 -53.89
N ARG A 812 6.41 35.54 -54.24
CA ARG A 812 5.13 35.90 -53.61
C ARG A 812 4.17 36.25 -54.75
N ALA A 813 3.12 35.46 -54.98
CA ALA A 813 1.99 35.79 -55.86
C ALA A 813 0.87 34.73 -55.79
N ASN A 814 -0.22 35.01 -55.05
CA ASN A 814 -1.64 34.97 -55.50
C ASN A 814 -2.62 34.87 -54.30
N GLN A 815 -3.91 35.17 -54.54
CA GLN A 815 -4.99 35.40 -53.55
C GLN A 815 -6.37 34.90 -54.06
N GLN A 816 -7.39 34.91 -53.17
CA GLN A 816 -8.84 34.75 -53.42
C GLN A 816 -9.29 33.31 -53.82
N GLU A 817 -10.50 32.78 -53.53
CA GLU A 817 -11.71 33.16 -52.74
C GLU A 817 -12.58 31.87 -52.56
N VAL A 818 -13.69 31.73 -51.81
CA VAL A 818 -14.60 32.60 -51.01
C VAL A 818 -15.26 31.76 -49.87
N ALA A 819 -16.04 32.33 -48.94
CA ALA A 819 -16.91 31.59 -47.99
C ALA A 819 -18.23 32.34 -47.64
N GLN A 820 -19.31 31.61 -47.33
CA GLN A 820 -20.66 32.04 -46.88
C GLN A 820 -21.33 30.87 -46.09
N MET A 821 -22.30 30.96 -45.17
CA MET A 821 -23.32 31.95 -44.72
C MET A 821 -23.57 31.73 -43.18
N SER A 822 -23.62 32.73 -42.27
CA SER A 822 -24.79 33.51 -41.76
C SER A 822 -25.69 32.79 -40.70
N PRO A 823 -26.44 33.48 -39.77
CA PRO A 823 -26.56 34.93 -39.44
C PRO A 823 -26.59 35.36 -37.93
N ASP A 824 -26.42 36.68 -37.67
CA ASP A 824 -27.07 37.64 -36.71
C ASP A 824 -27.79 37.21 -35.39
N ALA A 825 -27.94 38.01 -34.29
CA ALA A 825 -27.43 39.29 -33.69
C ALA A 825 -28.21 39.53 -32.33
N PRO A 826 -28.24 40.69 -31.58
CA PRO A 826 -27.48 41.97 -31.61
C PRO A 826 -27.02 42.60 -30.24
N ASN A 827 -26.06 43.53 -30.31
CA ASN A 827 -25.80 44.77 -29.50
C ASN A 827 -26.28 44.98 -28.04
N LEU A 828 -25.37 45.53 -27.20
CA LEU A 828 -25.44 46.92 -26.66
C LEU A 828 -24.08 47.42 -26.06
N THR A 829 -23.94 48.74 -25.85
CA THR A 829 -22.71 49.50 -25.46
C THR A 829 -22.90 50.21 -24.09
N PRO A 830 -21.88 50.68 -23.31
CA PRO A 830 -20.91 51.77 -23.64
C PRO A 830 -19.48 51.61 -22.97
N PRO A 831 -18.60 52.66 -22.88
CA PRO A 831 -17.16 52.54 -22.50
C PRO A 831 -16.80 53.37 -21.22
N PRO A 832 -15.57 53.92 -20.98
CA PRO A 832 -14.18 53.55 -21.31
C PRO A 832 -13.26 53.39 -20.05
N VAL A 833 -11.95 53.20 -20.29
CA VAL A 833 -10.83 53.20 -19.30
C VAL A 833 -10.74 54.49 -18.47
N ASN A 834 -10.22 54.40 -17.23
CA ASN A 834 -9.64 55.55 -16.52
C ASN A 834 -8.36 55.18 -15.73
N GLN A 835 -7.51 56.15 -15.43
CA GLN A 835 -6.17 55.97 -14.82
C GLN A 835 -6.15 56.16 -13.29
N GLY A 836 -5.15 55.61 -12.62
CA GLY A 836 -5.03 55.58 -11.16
C GLY A 836 -4.19 56.70 -10.52
N MET A 837 -4.31 56.81 -9.18
CA MET A 837 -3.57 57.66 -8.23
C MET A 837 -3.80 57.06 -6.81
N ILE A 838 -2.91 57.05 -5.82
CA ILE A 838 -1.49 57.43 -5.64
C ILE A 838 -0.92 56.48 -4.56
N ALA A 839 0.37 56.14 -4.62
CA ALA A 839 1.15 55.71 -3.45
C ALA A 839 2.62 56.15 -3.61
N GLU A 840 3.21 56.73 -2.57
CA GLU A 840 4.59 57.26 -2.53
C GLU A 840 5.08 57.29 -1.04
N PRO A 841 6.39 57.37 -0.74
CA PRO A 841 7.31 56.24 -0.82
C PRO A 841 7.96 55.89 0.54
N ILE A 842 8.66 54.75 0.61
CA ILE A 842 9.49 54.37 1.78
C ILE A 842 10.98 54.69 1.50
N PRO A 843 11.73 55.33 2.42
CA PRO A 843 13.16 55.62 2.26
C PRO A 843 14.09 54.38 2.34
N PRO A 844 15.36 54.49 1.89
CA PRO A 844 16.25 53.33 1.70
C PRO A 844 16.96 52.86 2.98
N MET A 845 17.22 51.56 3.06
CA MET A 845 18.35 51.01 3.84
C MET A 845 19.60 50.99 2.98
N GLY A 846 20.73 51.46 3.53
CA GLY A 846 22.03 51.46 2.87
C GLY A 846 23.02 50.48 3.50
N ASP A 847 23.93 49.98 2.67
CA ASP A 847 25.29 49.52 2.95
C ASP A 847 25.56 48.65 4.19
N ARG A 848 25.70 47.35 3.95
CA ARG A 848 26.80 46.56 4.54
C ARG A 848 27.52 45.72 3.47
N PRO A 849 28.86 45.84 3.33
CA PRO A 849 29.67 45.05 2.40
C PRO A 849 30.44 43.92 3.13
N PRO A 850 31.24 43.09 2.43
CA PRO A 850 30.96 42.35 1.19
C PRO A 850 31.39 40.86 1.32
N LEU A 851 31.52 40.16 0.18
CA LEU A 851 32.13 38.82 -0.08
C LEU A 851 31.14 37.66 -0.30
N PRO A 852 31.47 36.64 -1.14
CA PRO A 852 32.44 36.61 -2.24
C PRO A 852 31.79 36.26 -3.60
N GLY A 853 32.59 36.33 -4.68
CA GLY A 853 32.17 36.27 -6.10
C GLY A 853 31.04 35.31 -6.48
N LEU A 854 29.94 35.88 -6.99
CA LEU A 854 28.90 35.17 -7.73
C LEU A 854 29.43 34.69 -9.10
N PRO A 855 28.93 33.56 -9.63
CA PRO A 855 29.18 33.15 -11.02
C PRO A 855 28.57 34.16 -12.02
N PRO A 856 29.05 34.19 -13.28
CA PRO A 856 28.54 35.13 -14.28
C PRO A 856 27.05 34.88 -14.57
N MET A 857 26.22 35.90 -14.37
CA MET A 857 24.78 35.82 -14.69
C MET A 857 24.58 35.57 -16.19
N ASN A 858 23.64 34.70 -16.52
CA ASN A 858 23.15 34.61 -17.89
C ASN A 858 22.44 35.91 -18.30
N LYS A 859 22.44 36.21 -19.61
CA LYS A 859 21.64 37.30 -20.20
C LYS A 859 20.43 36.71 -20.94
N PRO A 860 19.22 37.26 -20.75
CA PRO A 860 18.04 36.80 -21.48
C PRO A 860 18.07 37.28 -22.93
N VAL A 861 17.82 36.36 -23.85
CA VAL A 861 17.82 36.57 -25.30
C VAL A 861 16.42 36.30 -25.83
N VAL A 862 15.94 37.17 -26.72
CA VAL A 862 14.66 36.99 -27.42
C VAL A 862 14.95 36.65 -28.88
N CYS A 863 14.42 35.53 -29.37
CA CYS A 863 14.56 35.18 -30.78
C CYS A 863 13.75 36.16 -31.67
N PRO A 864 14.38 36.81 -32.67
CA PRO A 864 13.68 37.78 -33.53
C PRO A 864 12.71 37.15 -34.54
N GLU A 865 12.72 35.82 -34.71
CA GLU A 865 11.90 35.09 -35.69
C GLU A 865 10.72 34.35 -35.05
N CYS A 866 10.92 33.66 -33.91
CA CYS A 866 9.84 32.96 -33.18
C CYS A 866 9.47 33.59 -31.82
N GLY A 867 10.09 34.69 -31.40
CA GLY A 867 9.76 35.41 -30.16
C GLY A 867 10.15 34.72 -28.85
N SER A 868 10.65 33.48 -28.89
CA SER A 868 11.03 32.69 -27.70
C SER A 868 12.11 33.38 -26.88
N ARG A 869 11.95 33.37 -25.55
CA ARG A 869 12.95 33.87 -24.60
C ARG A 869 13.76 32.72 -24.02
N PHE A 870 15.08 32.87 -23.95
CA PHE A 870 15.98 31.88 -23.36
C PHE A 870 17.26 32.57 -22.87
N ASP A 871 17.87 32.01 -21.83
CA ASP A 871 19.07 32.57 -21.20
C ASP A 871 20.37 32.01 -21.79
N VAL A 872 21.40 32.84 -21.88
CA VAL A 872 22.74 32.44 -22.37
C VAL A 872 23.86 33.02 -21.51
N ALA A 873 24.96 32.29 -21.36
CA ALA A 873 26.14 32.75 -20.63
C ALA A 873 26.66 34.09 -21.16
N PHE A 874 27.03 35.00 -20.25
CA PHE A 874 27.39 36.40 -20.54
C PHE A 874 28.47 36.56 -21.63
N GLU A 875 29.43 35.63 -21.69
CA GLU A 875 30.58 35.67 -22.60
C GLU A 875 30.24 35.31 -24.06
N LEU A 876 29.05 34.74 -24.32
CA LEU A 876 28.62 34.37 -25.66
C LEU A 876 28.30 35.61 -26.51
N LYS A 877 28.99 35.69 -27.66
CA LYS A 877 28.79 36.69 -28.72
C LYS A 877 27.84 36.22 -29.83
N MET A 878 27.49 34.93 -29.82
CA MET A 878 26.52 34.33 -30.72
C MET A 878 25.94 33.05 -30.08
N THR A 879 24.71 32.73 -30.45
CA THR A 879 24.02 31.49 -30.09
C THR A 879 23.13 31.03 -31.26
N ARG A 880 22.40 29.93 -31.08
CA ARG A 880 21.22 29.59 -31.88
C ARG A 880 20.00 29.57 -30.98
N CYS A 881 18.86 30.01 -31.51
CA CYS A 881 17.58 29.79 -30.85
C CYS A 881 17.33 28.28 -30.73
N PRO A 882 17.02 27.75 -29.53
CA PRO A 882 16.76 26.31 -29.37
C PRO A 882 15.52 25.85 -30.18
N ILE A 883 14.49 26.69 -30.27
CA ILE A 883 13.21 26.33 -30.92
C ILE A 883 13.26 26.33 -32.46
N CYS A 884 13.96 27.27 -33.10
CA CYS A 884 13.98 27.40 -34.57
C CYS A 884 15.38 27.31 -35.21
N ALA A 885 16.41 26.97 -34.44
CA ALA A 885 17.83 26.92 -34.85
C ALA A 885 18.44 28.20 -35.45
N LEU A 886 17.67 29.31 -35.56
CA LEU A 886 18.16 30.60 -36.07
C LEU A 886 19.39 31.07 -35.29
N ARG A 887 20.45 31.44 -36.01
CA ARG A 887 21.65 32.06 -35.43
C ARG A 887 21.35 33.49 -35.00
N ILE A 888 21.63 33.80 -33.74
CA ILE A 888 21.47 35.12 -33.12
C ILE A 888 22.85 35.56 -32.62
N ASP A 889 23.32 36.72 -33.06
CA ASP A 889 24.50 37.38 -32.49
C ASP A 889 24.08 38.23 -31.27
N LEU A 890 24.93 38.33 -30.24
CA LEU A 890 24.55 38.58 -28.83
C LEU A 890 25.28 39.72 -28.12
#